data_AF-A0A972PYY4-F1
#
_entry.id   AF-A0A972PYY4-F1
#
_cell.length_a   1.000
_cell.length_b   1.000
_cell.length_c   1.000
_cell.angle_alpha   90.00
_cell.angle_beta   90.00
_cell.angle_gamma   90.00
#
_symmetry.space_group_name_H-M   'P 1'
#
loop_
_entity.id
_entity.type
_entity.pdbx_description
1 polymer ?
#
loop_
_entity_poly.entity_id
_entity_poly.type
_entity_poly.pdbx_seq_one_letter_code
_entity_poly.pdbx_strand_id
1 'polypeptide(L)'
;MDWVDARGPGNGDAMALAADNVHGIIYRATVGSAGYTAFGKGVWKYQAGKWSSLGGEVASLGVWTLAYDSAGDRLYAGTYGYGVWCYNPSDGTWAEIDYDMRAYDVTALAFGGGKLYAGLWERSNYAGKGVWCYDPADPAGGFTDTGGEVATWRIHSLAWGGGRLYAGAEDRSTYSYKGVWYYDPASHEPDKWTDTGGALANYRVTELVWDYDSELLYAGGSNFGVFYYDPDSPNADKWTQTQSTQWPPIYPPFVCEVTALAYGEGKVYAGCLDTPNNYGFIGVWSYDRTTDLWTDTGGGMSAYETKSLAFDTVHHRLFAGTAQNGVWCYDLNNNPPTWCDTRGGVSTSYVNCLAYDPADRLLYAGTQTEGVWSYDPATSAWTCVSGELVGFQPLCMAYGGGKLYAGFENYLDNHRYMGVWCYDPASPGPVMWTDTGSPAPAVHDLVYDEGRDLLYAGTGEYYGDGGGQGVWSYDPSTGVWADLSGDDVGSYKIGSLALGGDRLYAGCYDASSGWLGVWQYDLANPSGGWTNTGGSVSAYQARALAWDGSRLYASCCDWASYPNYGRGVWVYDPSIPAPDKWSSTGGYLSNSIVYALAWDGDADRLYASCWYSFLGTFDGVWVYDPDAGAWDDTQGGLDRHFVSSLVYDDELHRLYAGTGGEGVWYYGAPPTIDEVEPASGGVGFEVTVRGSFFGPGDTGAEYVTVGGVPAVVKPGSWTDTSLVYYVPAGVSGTAPVVVHNLNGASNPVDFQVVPSFTVTASVSGKGGKVSPPTQKVVQGGTASIDLIPDSGYHAETITDNGEAKQVADPYVIENVQADHAVVVTFAPDEPPPPPPPPPPTTNTTFYFAEGTCRPAFDPYLCIQNPGEQAAEVKITYMLGSGTTSE
;
A
#
# COMPACT_ATOMS: atom_id res chain seq x y z
N MET A 1 -2.76 7.25 -21.98
CA MET A 1 -1.87 6.99 -20.85
C MET A 1 -2.67 7.43 -19.65
N ASP A 2 -2.80 6.56 -18.66
CA ASP A 2 -3.66 6.83 -17.51
C ASP A 2 -2.80 6.89 -16.24
N TRP A 3 -3.22 7.69 -15.28
CA TRP A 3 -2.57 7.73 -13.97
C TRP A 3 -2.80 6.41 -13.20
N VAL A 4 -1.73 5.87 -12.63
CA VAL A 4 -1.77 4.65 -11.80
C VAL A 4 -1.42 5.00 -10.36
N ASP A 5 -2.27 4.58 -9.41
CA ASP A 5 -1.98 4.75 -7.97
C ASP A 5 -0.77 3.86 -7.62
N ALA A 6 0.30 4.47 -7.11
CA ALA A 6 1.49 3.75 -6.61
C ALA A 6 1.19 3.00 -5.28
N ARG A 7 -0.08 3.02 -4.84
CA ARG A 7 -0.63 2.52 -3.57
C ARG A 7 -0.26 3.37 -2.37
N GLY A 8 0.63 4.33 -2.59
CA GLY A 8 1.05 5.38 -1.69
C GLY A 8 1.76 4.88 -0.41
N PRO A 9 2.57 5.76 0.19
CA PRO A 9 3.13 5.52 1.51
C PRO A 9 2.02 5.65 2.56
N GLY A 10 1.69 4.57 3.25
CA GLY A 10 0.95 4.70 4.49
C GLY A 10 -0.24 3.79 4.68
N ASN A 11 -0.66 3.75 5.94
CA ASN A 11 -1.69 2.86 6.43
C ASN A 11 -3.01 3.65 6.58
N GLY A 12 -3.56 4.19 5.48
CA GLY A 12 -4.71 5.13 5.51
C GLY A 12 -5.92 4.69 6.34
N ASP A 13 -6.79 5.65 6.68
CA ASP A 13 -7.95 5.43 7.56
C ASP A 13 -8.86 4.28 7.06
N ALA A 14 -9.16 3.34 7.96
CA ALA A 14 -10.12 2.27 7.73
C ALA A 14 -11.37 2.50 8.60
N MET A 15 -12.20 3.45 8.17
CA MET A 15 -13.34 3.97 8.93
C MET A 15 -14.39 2.89 9.20
N ALA A 16 -14.71 2.08 8.19
CA ALA A 16 -15.62 0.95 8.32
C ALA A 16 -15.09 -0.28 7.59
N LEU A 17 -15.42 -1.44 8.14
CA LEU A 17 -15.18 -2.73 7.53
C LEU A 17 -16.52 -3.47 7.34
N ALA A 18 -16.63 -4.24 6.26
CA ALA A 18 -17.72 -5.18 6.07
C ALA A 18 -17.16 -6.52 5.59
N ALA A 19 -17.65 -7.62 6.16
CA ALA A 19 -17.28 -8.97 5.75
C ALA A 19 -18.33 -9.54 4.78
N ASP A 20 -17.87 -9.90 3.59
CA ASP A 20 -18.58 -10.79 2.69
C ASP A 20 -18.19 -12.23 3.01
N ASN A 21 -18.97 -12.80 3.91
CA ASN A 21 -18.84 -14.18 4.35
C ASN A 21 -19.37 -15.20 3.33
N VAL A 22 -19.84 -14.77 2.16
CA VAL A 22 -20.19 -15.66 1.04
C VAL A 22 -18.95 -15.97 0.20
N HIS A 23 -18.13 -14.95 -0.05
CA HIS A 23 -16.94 -15.07 -0.91
C HIS A 23 -15.61 -14.97 -0.16
N GLY A 24 -15.64 -14.77 1.17
CA GLY A 24 -14.45 -14.61 1.99
C GLY A 24 -13.67 -13.34 1.66
N ILE A 25 -14.40 -12.24 1.45
CA ILE A 25 -13.86 -10.92 1.11
C ILE A 25 -14.08 -9.97 2.28
N ILE A 26 -13.08 -9.13 2.58
CA ILE A 26 -13.26 -7.99 3.48
C ILE A 26 -13.27 -6.71 2.66
N TYR A 27 -14.29 -5.88 2.85
CA TYR A 27 -14.33 -4.53 2.31
C TYR A 27 -13.90 -3.53 3.37
N ARG A 28 -13.16 -2.50 2.97
CA ARG A 28 -12.86 -1.33 3.80
C ARG A 28 -13.33 -0.06 3.13
N ALA A 29 -13.88 0.84 3.94
CA ALA A 29 -14.21 2.20 3.58
C ALA A 29 -13.12 3.15 4.09
N THR A 30 -12.89 4.21 3.33
CA THR A 30 -11.86 5.22 3.63
C THR A 30 -12.46 6.61 3.70
N VAL A 31 -11.81 7.49 4.46
CA VAL A 31 -12.11 8.92 4.58
C VAL A 31 -10.83 9.74 4.38
N GLY A 32 -10.93 10.97 3.88
CA GLY A 32 -9.75 11.83 3.71
C GLY A 32 -9.06 12.22 5.02
N SER A 33 -7.77 12.56 4.93
CA SER A 33 -6.82 12.79 6.06
C SER A 33 -7.24 13.79 7.14
N ALA A 34 -8.16 14.73 6.84
CA ALA A 34 -8.64 15.70 7.82
C ALA A 34 -9.72 15.14 8.76
N GLY A 35 -10.20 13.89 8.54
CA GLY A 35 -11.37 13.34 9.21
C GLY A 35 -12.65 14.08 8.81
N TYR A 36 -13.74 13.37 8.61
CA TYR A 36 -15.06 13.98 8.33
C TYR A 36 -15.11 14.84 7.06
N THR A 37 -14.45 14.42 5.98
CA THR A 37 -14.54 15.10 4.69
C THR A 37 -15.43 14.31 3.71
N ALA A 38 -15.99 15.02 2.74
CA ALA A 38 -16.81 14.43 1.68
C ALA A 38 -15.98 13.63 0.66
N PHE A 39 -14.65 13.71 0.78
CA PHE A 39 -13.70 13.11 -0.14
C PHE A 39 -12.82 12.09 0.59
N GLY A 40 -12.38 11.08 -0.12
CA GLY A 40 -11.61 9.95 0.39
C GLY A 40 -11.32 8.98 -0.75
N LYS A 41 -10.87 7.76 -0.44
CA LYS A 41 -10.49 6.75 -1.45
C LYS A 41 -11.58 5.71 -1.72
N GLY A 42 -12.83 6.03 -1.42
CA GLY A 42 -13.95 5.14 -1.61
C GLY A 42 -13.81 3.84 -0.84
N VAL A 43 -14.02 2.72 -1.55
CA VAL A 43 -14.08 1.37 -0.99
C VAL A 43 -13.07 0.45 -1.67
N TRP A 44 -12.41 -0.37 -0.85
CA TRP A 44 -11.43 -1.36 -1.28
C TRP A 44 -11.80 -2.75 -0.79
N LYS A 45 -11.42 -3.78 -1.55
CA LYS A 45 -11.62 -5.18 -1.17
C LYS A 45 -10.29 -5.87 -0.86
N TYR A 46 -10.29 -6.70 0.16
CA TYR A 46 -9.21 -7.59 0.54
C TYR A 46 -9.59 -9.02 0.15
N GLN A 47 -8.80 -9.61 -0.76
CA GLN A 47 -8.99 -10.97 -1.23
C GLN A 47 -7.63 -11.58 -1.55
N ALA A 48 -7.44 -12.86 -1.18
CA ALA A 48 -6.20 -13.59 -1.45
C ALA A 48 -4.91 -12.87 -0.96
N GLY A 49 -4.99 -12.17 0.18
CA GLY A 49 -3.84 -11.47 0.76
C GLY A 49 -3.57 -10.08 0.20
N LYS A 50 -4.48 -9.50 -0.60
CA LYS A 50 -4.25 -8.24 -1.30
C LYS A 50 -5.44 -7.30 -1.23
N TRP A 51 -5.17 -5.99 -1.10
CA TRP A 51 -6.15 -4.92 -1.27
C TRP A 51 -6.24 -4.46 -2.73
N SER A 52 -7.45 -4.24 -3.23
CA SER A 52 -7.71 -3.64 -4.55
C SER A 52 -8.88 -2.65 -4.49
N SER A 53 -8.79 -1.55 -5.23
CA SER A 53 -9.85 -0.53 -5.29
C SER A 53 -11.07 -1.08 -6.01
N LEU A 54 -12.26 -0.71 -5.55
CA LEU A 54 -13.50 -0.98 -6.29
C LEU A 54 -13.80 0.10 -7.35
N GLY A 55 -13.01 1.18 -7.39
CA GLY A 55 -13.11 2.21 -8.42
C GLY A 55 -14.50 2.86 -8.54
N GLY A 56 -14.78 3.40 -9.72
CA GLY A 56 -16.07 4.02 -10.05
C GLY A 56 -16.31 5.37 -9.37
N GLU A 57 -17.57 5.81 -9.34
CA GLU A 57 -17.96 7.13 -8.82
C GLU A 57 -17.73 7.28 -7.30
N VAL A 58 -17.62 6.18 -6.57
CA VAL A 58 -17.33 6.17 -5.14
C VAL A 58 -15.83 6.33 -4.84
N ALA A 59 -14.95 6.17 -5.84
CA ALA A 59 -13.50 6.13 -5.65
C ALA A 59 -12.90 7.38 -4.99
N SER A 60 -13.57 8.54 -5.11
CA SER A 60 -13.13 9.82 -4.52
C SER A 60 -13.98 10.26 -3.33
N LEU A 61 -14.93 9.43 -2.88
CA LEU A 61 -15.86 9.79 -1.81
C LEU A 61 -15.36 9.34 -0.44
N GLY A 62 -15.66 10.15 0.57
CA GLY A 62 -15.52 9.75 1.98
C GLY A 62 -16.64 8.78 2.36
N VAL A 63 -16.30 7.52 2.62
CA VAL A 63 -17.24 6.46 2.98
C VAL A 63 -17.11 6.17 4.48
N TRP A 64 -18.23 6.25 5.20
CA TRP A 64 -18.25 6.17 6.67
C TRP A 64 -18.71 4.82 7.19
N THR A 65 -19.56 4.13 6.43
CA THR A 65 -20.19 2.90 6.89
C THR A 65 -20.44 1.97 5.70
N LEU A 66 -20.36 0.67 5.96
CA LEU A 66 -20.57 -0.38 4.97
C LEU A 66 -21.57 -1.39 5.51
N ALA A 67 -22.41 -1.94 4.63
CA ALA A 67 -23.25 -3.09 4.94
C ALA A 67 -23.25 -4.06 3.75
N TYR A 68 -23.10 -5.34 4.03
CA TYR A 68 -23.12 -6.38 3.00
C TYR A 68 -24.42 -7.19 3.08
N ASP A 69 -25.11 -7.30 1.95
CA ASP A 69 -26.27 -8.17 1.75
C ASP A 69 -25.78 -9.51 1.18
N SER A 70 -25.72 -10.53 2.04
CA SER A 70 -25.33 -11.88 1.65
C SER A 70 -26.39 -12.62 0.82
N ALA A 71 -27.65 -12.18 0.83
CA ALA A 71 -28.73 -12.81 0.08
C ALA A 71 -28.80 -12.28 -1.37
N GLY A 72 -28.62 -10.96 -1.53
CA GLY A 72 -28.60 -10.29 -2.83
C GLY A 72 -27.22 -10.18 -3.47
N ASP A 73 -26.15 -10.54 -2.76
CA ASP A 73 -24.75 -10.37 -3.19
C ASP A 73 -24.47 -8.90 -3.57
N ARG A 74 -24.67 -8.01 -2.60
CA ARG A 74 -24.52 -6.56 -2.77
C ARG A 74 -23.80 -5.94 -1.59
N LEU A 75 -22.92 -4.98 -1.90
CA LEU A 75 -22.30 -4.11 -0.88
C LEU A 75 -22.93 -2.73 -0.95
N TYR A 76 -23.27 -2.17 0.21
CA TYR A 76 -23.80 -0.82 0.36
C TYR A 76 -22.78 0.06 1.08
N ALA A 77 -22.59 1.28 0.57
CA ALA A 77 -21.68 2.27 1.11
C ALA A 77 -22.43 3.55 1.48
N GLY A 78 -22.36 3.93 2.75
CA GLY A 78 -22.89 5.20 3.27
C GLY A 78 -21.80 6.26 3.26
N THR A 79 -22.07 7.41 2.65
CA THR A 79 -21.08 8.46 2.42
C THR A 79 -21.33 9.71 3.25
N TYR A 80 -20.33 10.57 3.34
CA TYR A 80 -20.48 11.93 3.87
C TYR A 80 -20.97 12.88 2.77
N GLY A 81 -22.27 13.23 2.82
CA GLY A 81 -22.87 14.23 1.93
C GLY A 81 -23.13 13.79 0.47
N TYR A 82 -22.99 12.50 0.14
CA TYR A 82 -23.25 11.94 -1.19
C TYR A 82 -24.19 10.73 -1.18
N GLY A 83 -24.99 10.56 -0.13
CA GLY A 83 -26.01 9.53 -0.02
C GLY A 83 -25.46 8.10 0.14
N VAL A 84 -26.22 7.13 -0.37
CA VAL A 84 -25.91 5.69 -0.28
C VAL A 84 -25.64 5.13 -1.67
N TRP A 85 -24.61 4.30 -1.78
CA TRP A 85 -24.20 3.67 -3.03
C TRP A 85 -24.28 2.16 -2.92
N CYS A 86 -24.63 1.48 -4.01
CA CYS A 86 -24.67 0.02 -4.11
C CYS A 86 -23.66 -0.48 -5.12
N TYR A 87 -22.81 -1.41 -4.69
CA TYR A 87 -21.85 -2.11 -5.53
C TYR A 87 -22.40 -3.47 -5.93
N ASN A 88 -22.29 -3.78 -7.22
CA ASN A 88 -22.59 -5.10 -7.78
C ASN A 88 -21.28 -5.86 -8.06
N PRO A 89 -20.91 -6.88 -7.25
CA PRO A 89 -19.68 -7.64 -7.45
C PRO A 89 -19.61 -8.39 -8.79
N SER A 90 -20.75 -8.71 -9.40
CA SER A 90 -20.80 -9.49 -10.63
C SER A 90 -20.35 -8.73 -11.89
N ASP A 91 -20.50 -7.41 -11.91
CA ASP A 91 -20.09 -6.55 -13.03
C ASP A 91 -19.15 -5.41 -12.62
N GLY A 92 -18.88 -5.26 -11.32
CA GLY A 92 -17.96 -4.27 -10.78
C GLY A 92 -18.49 -2.84 -10.80
N THR A 93 -19.80 -2.63 -10.96
CA THR A 93 -20.40 -1.30 -11.08
C THR A 93 -20.96 -0.77 -9.76
N TRP A 94 -20.95 0.56 -9.63
CA TRP A 94 -21.61 1.31 -8.57
C TRP A 94 -22.89 1.97 -9.09
N ALA A 95 -23.94 1.98 -8.27
CA ALA A 95 -25.17 2.72 -8.52
C ALA A 95 -25.53 3.56 -7.29
N GLU A 96 -25.79 4.84 -7.49
CA GLU A 96 -26.34 5.70 -6.45
C GLU A 96 -27.78 5.27 -6.12
N ILE A 97 -28.09 5.14 -4.83
CA ILE A 97 -29.43 4.86 -4.33
C ILE A 97 -30.01 6.16 -3.80
N ASP A 98 -31.10 6.57 -4.44
CA ASP A 98 -31.94 7.70 -4.02
C ASP A 98 -31.16 9.02 -3.88
N TYR A 99 -31.20 9.82 -4.93
CA TYR A 99 -30.46 11.09 -5.02
C TYR A 99 -30.78 12.07 -3.88
N ASP A 100 -31.99 12.00 -3.30
CA ASP A 100 -32.39 12.89 -2.20
C ASP A 100 -31.59 12.60 -0.90
N MET A 101 -30.98 11.42 -0.78
CA MET A 101 -30.11 11.05 0.33
C MET A 101 -28.82 11.89 0.40
N ARG A 102 -28.44 12.61 -0.67
CA ARG A 102 -27.30 13.54 -0.64
C ARG A 102 -27.47 14.71 0.34
N ALA A 103 -28.68 14.95 0.83
CA ALA A 103 -28.94 15.96 1.85
C ALA A 103 -28.39 15.58 3.24
N TYR A 104 -28.03 14.31 3.44
CA TYR A 104 -27.69 13.75 4.75
C TYR A 104 -26.31 13.08 4.77
N ASP A 105 -25.73 13.02 5.96
CA ASP A 105 -24.56 12.19 6.23
C ASP A 105 -25.04 10.82 6.71
N VAL A 106 -24.56 9.76 6.07
CA VAL A 106 -24.95 8.37 6.39
C VAL A 106 -23.95 7.81 7.39
N THR A 107 -24.38 7.66 8.64
CA THR A 107 -23.47 7.35 9.77
C THR A 107 -23.48 5.90 10.17
N ALA A 108 -24.56 5.17 9.87
CA ALA A 108 -24.68 3.75 10.16
C ALA A 108 -25.51 3.08 9.06
N LEU A 109 -25.09 1.88 8.65
CA LEU A 109 -25.86 1.00 7.79
C LEU A 109 -26.04 -0.37 8.47
N ALA A 110 -27.22 -0.95 8.32
CA ALA A 110 -27.47 -2.35 8.65
C ALA A 110 -28.36 -2.97 7.59
N PHE A 111 -28.04 -4.18 7.17
CA PHE A 111 -28.88 -4.96 6.27
C PHE A 111 -29.53 -6.12 7.02
N GLY A 112 -30.83 -6.31 6.81
CA GLY A 112 -31.56 -7.41 7.43
C GLY A 112 -33.05 -7.39 7.13
N GLY A 113 -33.70 -8.54 7.27
CA GLY A 113 -35.12 -8.67 6.90
C GLY A 113 -35.41 -8.40 5.42
N GLY A 114 -34.37 -8.51 4.57
CA GLY A 114 -34.44 -8.18 3.14
C GLY A 114 -34.43 -6.69 2.83
N LYS A 115 -34.14 -5.82 3.80
CA LYS A 115 -34.13 -4.36 3.65
C LYS A 115 -32.81 -3.76 4.14
N LEU A 116 -32.48 -2.60 3.61
CA LEU A 116 -31.35 -1.78 4.06
C LEU A 116 -31.85 -0.66 4.96
N TYR A 117 -31.19 -0.45 6.09
CA TYR A 117 -31.49 0.61 7.03
C TYR A 117 -30.31 1.58 7.14
N ALA A 118 -30.59 2.87 7.11
CA ALA A 118 -29.61 3.95 7.16
C ALA A 118 -29.90 4.90 8.33
N GLY A 119 -28.89 5.08 9.19
CA GLY A 119 -28.89 6.10 10.24
C GLY A 119 -28.37 7.42 9.69
N LEU A 120 -29.08 8.52 9.96
CA LEU A 120 -28.86 9.78 9.27
C LEU A 120 -28.61 10.98 10.18
N TRP A 121 -27.65 11.81 9.78
CA TRP A 121 -27.39 13.13 10.36
C TRP A 121 -27.61 14.23 9.30
N GLU A 122 -28.12 15.38 9.73
CA GLU A 122 -28.32 16.54 8.87
C GLU A 122 -27.02 17.31 8.71
N ARG A 123 -26.51 17.41 7.48
CA ARG A 123 -25.20 18.00 7.20
C ARG A 123 -25.05 19.46 7.63
N SER A 124 -26.12 20.25 7.60
CA SER A 124 -26.06 21.71 7.82
C SER A 124 -25.82 22.12 9.28
N ASN A 125 -26.33 21.32 10.21
CA ASN A 125 -26.38 21.65 11.65
C ASN A 125 -26.13 20.41 12.53
N TYR A 126 -25.79 19.28 11.91
CA TYR A 126 -25.66 17.99 12.55
C TYR A 126 -26.92 17.59 13.33
N ALA A 127 -28.14 17.95 12.91
CA ALA A 127 -29.37 17.49 13.55
C ALA A 127 -29.63 16.00 13.24
N GLY A 128 -30.44 15.32 14.03
CA GLY A 128 -30.82 13.94 13.76
C GLY A 128 -31.92 13.84 12.70
N LYS A 129 -31.87 12.80 11.85
CA LYS A 129 -32.92 12.45 10.88
C LYS A 129 -33.42 11.02 11.02
N GLY A 130 -33.09 10.39 12.15
CA GLY A 130 -33.55 9.06 12.48
C GLY A 130 -33.01 7.98 11.56
N VAL A 131 -33.83 6.96 11.36
CA VAL A 131 -33.50 5.77 10.57
C VAL A 131 -34.42 5.71 9.36
N TRP A 132 -33.83 5.60 8.19
CA TRP A 132 -34.54 5.45 6.92
C TRP A 132 -34.36 4.03 6.40
N CYS A 133 -35.35 3.52 5.69
CA CYS A 133 -35.41 2.16 5.18
C CYS A 133 -35.49 2.15 3.65
N TYR A 134 -34.73 1.28 3.00
CA TYR A 134 -34.77 1.03 1.57
C TYR A 134 -35.07 -0.44 1.30
N ASP A 135 -35.92 -0.70 0.31
CA ASP A 135 -36.28 -2.05 -0.13
C ASP A 135 -35.60 -2.35 -1.49
N PRO A 136 -34.55 -3.19 -1.52
CA PRO A 136 -33.90 -3.58 -2.76
C PRO A 136 -34.84 -4.28 -3.77
N ALA A 137 -35.97 -4.84 -3.31
CA ALA A 137 -36.97 -5.44 -4.20
C ALA A 137 -37.89 -4.40 -4.85
N ASP A 138 -37.91 -3.16 -4.36
CA ASP A 138 -38.63 -2.02 -4.94
C ASP A 138 -37.72 -0.77 -5.02
N PRO A 139 -36.72 -0.77 -5.92
CA PRO A 139 -35.74 0.32 -6.01
C PRO A 139 -36.38 1.67 -6.40
N ALA A 140 -37.56 1.65 -7.03
CA ALA A 140 -38.28 2.86 -7.42
C ALA A 140 -38.93 3.57 -6.23
N GLY A 141 -39.12 2.87 -5.10
CA GLY A 141 -39.67 3.43 -3.87
C GLY A 141 -38.73 4.38 -3.12
N GLY A 142 -37.41 4.30 -3.38
CA GLY A 142 -36.41 5.09 -2.66
C GLY A 142 -36.32 4.74 -1.17
N PHE A 143 -35.65 5.59 -0.40
CA PHE A 143 -35.64 5.48 1.05
C PHE A 143 -36.90 6.12 1.66
N THR A 144 -37.44 5.47 2.68
CA THR A 144 -38.57 5.98 3.47
C THR A 144 -38.18 6.08 4.94
N ASP A 145 -38.50 7.21 5.58
CA ASP A 145 -38.35 7.38 7.02
C ASP A 145 -39.15 6.32 7.79
N THR A 146 -38.52 5.68 8.78
CA THR A 146 -39.19 4.71 9.67
C THR A 146 -40.07 5.38 10.72
N GLY A 147 -39.97 6.70 10.85
CA GLY A 147 -40.80 7.56 11.69
C GLY A 147 -40.64 7.33 13.19
N GLY A 148 -41.67 7.71 13.94
CA GLY A 148 -41.71 7.55 15.40
C GLY A 148 -40.82 8.53 16.17
N GLU A 149 -40.50 8.18 17.41
CA GLU A 149 -39.70 9.02 18.30
C GLU A 149 -38.25 9.19 17.81
N VAL A 150 -37.74 8.20 17.08
CA VAL A 150 -36.36 8.17 16.56
C VAL A 150 -36.16 9.10 15.35
N ALA A 151 -37.22 9.51 14.65
CA ALA A 151 -37.17 10.30 13.40
C ALA A 151 -36.36 11.61 13.46
N THR A 152 -36.11 12.15 14.66
CA THR A 152 -35.35 13.40 14.85
C THR A 152 -34.01 13.21 15.57
N TRP A 153 -33.65 11.97 15.88
CA TRP A 153 -32.46 11.64 16.65
C TRP A 153 -31.30 11.31 15.73
N ARG A 154 -30.10 11.58 16.23
CA ARG A 154 -28.87 11.11 15.60
C ARG A 154 -28.71 9.63 15.87
N ILE A 155 -28.32 8.90 14.85
CA ILE A 155 -28.06 7.47 14.94
C ILE A 155 -26.56 7.26 14.89
N HIS A 156 -26.01 6.57 15.88
CA HIS A 156 -24.58 6.26 15.96
C HIS A 156 -24.29 4.84 15.45
N SER A 157 -25.18 3.89 15.73
CA SER A 157 -25.03 2.49 15.30
C SER A 157 -26.37 1.85 15.00
N LEU A 158 -26.33 0.84 14.12
CA LEU A 158 -27.46 0.00 13.77
C LEU A 158 -27.02 -1.46 13.81
N ALA A 159 -27.88 -2.34 14.31
CA ALA A 159 -27.69 -3.78 14.24
C ALA A 159 -29.01 -4.48 13.93
N TRP A 160 -28.95 -5.49 13.06
CA TRP A 160 -30.08 -6.37 12.77
C TRP A 160 -29.91 -7.70 13.49
N GLY A 161 -30.97 -8.20 14.12
CA GLY A 161 -30.95 -9.50 14.79
C GLY A 161 -32.27 -9.84 15.47
N GLY A 162 -32.54 -11.13 15.70
CA GLY A 162 -33.79 -11.57 16.34
C GLY A 162 -35.07 -11.11 15.62
N GLY A 163 -34.99 -10.83 14.31
CA GLY A 163 -36.08 -10.28 13.50
C GLY A 163 -36.38 -8.80 13.73
N ARG A 164 -35.50 -8.07 14.43
CA ARG A 164 -35.66 -6.65 14.77
C ARG A 164 -34.45 -5.84 14.33
N LEU A 165 -34.67 -4.55 14.16
CA LEU A 165 -33.62 -3.55 13.99
C LEU A 165 -33.39 -2.84 15.32
N TYR A 166 -32.13 -2.69 15.72
CA TYR A 166 -31.72 -1.97 16.92
C TYR A 166 -30.92 -0.73 16.53
N ALA A 167 -31.11 0.37 17.25
CA ALA A 167 -30.45 1.64 17.00
C ALA A 167 -29.91 2.27 18.30
N GLY A 168 -28.64 2.67 18.27
CA GLY A 168 -28.04 3.54 19.29
C GLY A 168 -28.32 5.00 18.94
N ALA A 169 -29.06 5.72 19.79
CA ALA A 169 -29.62 7.02 19.45
C ALA A 169 -29.27 8.17 20.42
N GLU A 170 -29.18 9.39 19.88
CA GLU A 170 -28.95 10.64 20.61
C GLU A 170 -29.94 11.73 20.14
N ASP A 171 -30.63 12.36 21.08
CA ASP A 171 -31.38 13.58 20.79
C ASP A 171 -30.48 14.80 20.99
N ARG A 172 -29.97 15.31 19.87
CA ARG A 172 -29.09 16.47 19.87
C ARG A 172 -29.80 17.77 20.28
N SER A 173 -31.11 17.86 20.08
CA SER A 173 -31.86 19.08 20.42
C SER A 173 -31.88 19.33 21.93
N THR A 174 -31.82 18.24 22.71
CA THR A 174 -31.78 18.27 24.17
C THR A 174 -30.42 17.88 24.75
N TYR A 175 -29.42 17.59 23.89
CA TYR A 175 -28.12 17.03 24.27
C TYR A 175 -28.26 15.79 25.17
N SER A 176 -29.25 14.94 24.89
CA SER A 176 -29.54 13.74 25.69
C SER A 176 -29.34 12.46 24.88
N TYR A 177 -28.53 11.55 25.41
CA TYR A 177 -28.43 10.19 24.86
C TYR A 177 -29.71 9.41 25.19
N LYS A 178 -30.18 8.58 24.26
CA LYS A 178 -31.43 7.82 24.38
C LYS A 178 -31.21 6.32 24.57
N GLY A 179 -29.96 5.88 24.66
CA GLY A 179 -29.62 4.47 24.74
C GLY A 179 -29.97 3.71 23.46
N VAL A 180 -30.53 2.50 23.62
CA VAL A 180 -30.86 1.59 22.53
C VAL A 180 -32.36 1.48 22.36
N TRP A 181 -32.83 1.64 21.13
CA TRP A 181 -34.21 1.46 20.72
C TRP A 181 -34.31 0.35 19.68
N TYR A 182 -35.46 -0.32 19.61
CA TYR A 182 -35.70 -1.32 18.57
C TYR A 182 -36.97 -1.06 17.76
N TYR A 183 -36.92 -1.44 16.51
CA TYR A 183 -38.01 -1.43 15.55
C TYR A 183 -38.34 -2.86 15.12
N ASP A 184 -39.62 -3.22 15.19
CA ASP A 184 -40.13 -4.52 14.77
C ASP A 184 -40.88 -4.38 13.44
N PRO A 185 -40.24 -4.70 12.30
CA PRO A 185 -40.88 -4.59 10.99
C PRO A 185 -42.03 -5.59 10.81
N ALA A 186 -42.06 -6.70 11.56
CA ALA A 186 -43.15 -7.67 11.47
C ALA A 186 -44.43 -7.20 12.16
N SER A 187 -44.36 -6.19 13.04
CA SER A 187 -45.54 -5.60 13.67
C SER A 187 -46.49 -4.93 12.68
N HIS A 188 -46.02 -4.58 11.47
CA HIS A 188 -46.75 -3.76 10.48
C HIS A 188 -47.27 -2.44 11.06
N GLU A 189 -46.74 -1.99 12.19
CA GLU A 189 -47.00 -0.68 12.78
C GLU A 189 -45.86 0.24 12.33
N PRO A 190 -46.02 0.99 11.21
CA PRO A 190 -45.06 2.03 10.86
C PRO A 190 -44.92 2.99 12.06
N ASP A 191 -43.72 3.53 12.28
CA ASP A 191 -43.44 4.55 13.30
C ASP A 191 -43.35 4.06 14.76
N LYS A 192 -43.33 2.75 15.02
CA LYS A 192 -43.22 2.21 16.38
C LYS A 192 -41.81 1.72 16.73
N TRP A 193 -41.04 2.63 17.30
CA TRP A 193 -39.82 2.33 18.02
C TRP A 193 -40.11 2.06 19.50
N THR A 194 -39.42 1.10 20.10
CA THR A 194 -39.56 0.75 21.51
C THR A 194 -38.23 0.92 22.24
N ASP A 195 -38.25 1.67 23.35
CA ASP A 195 -37.11 1.82 24.24
C ASP A 195 -36.78 0.48 24.91
N THR A 196 -35.50 0.10 24.89
CA THR A 196 -35.03 -1.06 25.68
C THR A 196 -34.94 -0.74 27.17
N GLY A 197 -34.86 0.53 27.54
CA GLY A 197 -34.78 1.03 28.91
C GLY A 197 -33.52 0.60 29.65
N GLY A 198 -33.59 0.62 30.99
CA GLY A 198 -32.57 0.02 31.85
C GLY A 198 -31.24 0.77 31.92
N ALA A 199 -30.15 0.03 32.10
CA ALA A 199 -28.81 0.56 32.39
C ALA A 199 -28.26 1.52 31.32
N LEU A 200 -28.69 1.38 30.06
CA LEU A 200 -28.14 2.15 28.93
C LEU A 200 -28.97 3.38 28.52
N ALA A 201 -30.11 3.65 29.17
CA ALA A 201 -31.08 4.66 28.73
C ALA A 201 -30.53 6.10 28.55
N ASN A 202 -29.38 6.44 29.16
CA ASN A 202 -28.75 7.77 29.07
C ASN A 202 -27.28 7.70 28.65
N TYR A 203 -26.83 6.60 28.07
CA TYR A 203 -25.45 6.44 27.60
C TYR A 203 -25.37 6.56 26.09
N ARG A 204 -24.24 7.10 25.61
CA ARG A 204 -23.92 7.15 24.18
C ARG A 204 -23.50 5.77 23.71
N VAL A 205 -24.40 5.06 23.06
CA VAL A 205 -24.11 3.77 22.43
C VAL A 205 -23.50 4.03 21.06
N THR A 206 -22.21 3.78 20.92
CA THR A 206 -21.47 3.99 19.67
C THR A 206 -21.55 2.78 18.77
N GLU A 207 -21.72 1.58 19.34
CA GLU A 207 -21.63 0.32 18.59
C GLU A 207 -22.63 -0.71 19.09
N LEU A 208 -23.18 -1.48 18.14
CA LEU A 208 -24.12 -2.56 18.36
C LEU A 208 -23.72 -3.77 17.51
N VAL A 209 -23.76 -4.97 18.09
CA VAL A 209 -23.56 -6.20 17.34
C VAL A 209 -24.51 -7.29 17.84
N TRP A 210 -24.99 -8.13 16.92
CA TRP A 210 -25.84 -9.27 17.26
C TRP A 210 -25.00 -10.55 17.36
N ASP A 211 -25.17 -11.27 18.47
CA ASP A 211 -24.66 -12.63 18.67
C ASP A 211 -25.69 -13.62 18.12
N TYR A 212 -25.36 -14.27 17.01
CA TYR A 212 -26.24 -15.20 16.32
C TYR A 212 -26.35 -16.57 17.00
N ASP A 213 -25.40 -16.95 17.87
CA ASP A 213 -25.44 -18.22 18.59
C ASP A 213 -26.29 -18.10 19.87
N SER A 214 -26.14 -17.00 20.61
CA SER A 214 -26.88 -16.78 21.86
C SER A 214 -28.20 -16.03 21.69
N GLU A 215 -28.46 -15.46 20.50
CA GLU A 215 -29.59 -14.57 20.20
C GLU A 215 -29.65 -13.33 21.12
N LEU A 216 -28.49 -12.71 21.34
CA LEU A 216 -28.35 -11.54 22.21
C LEU A 216 -27.80 -10.34 21.45
N LEU A 217 -28.23 -9.14 21.84
CA LEU A 217 -27.66 -7.90 21.35
C LEU A 217 -26.57 -7.43 22.31
N TYR A 218 -25.38 -7.14 21.79
CA TYR A 218 -24.30 -6.51 22.54
C TYR A 218 -24.21 -5.02 22.18
N ALA A 219 -23.97 -4.19 23.18
CA ALA A 219 -23.84 -2.75 23.05
C ALA A 219 -22.56 -2.26 23.73
N GLY A 220 -21.85 -1.37 23.03
CA GLY A 220 -20.64 -0.70 23.50
C GLY A 220 -20.78 0.82 23.35
N GLY A 221 -20.07 1.57 24.17
CA GLY A 221 -20.11 3.02 24.06
C GLY A 221 -19.25 3.79 25.04
N SER A 222 -19.48 5.10 25.08
CA SER A 222 -18.63 6.03 25.81
C SER A 222 -18.77 5.83 27.31
N ASN A 223 -17.69 5.39 27.95
CA ASN A 223 -17.51 5.28 29.40
C ASN A 223 -18.48 4.32 30.12
N PHE A 224 -18.86 3.20 29.49
CA PHE A 224 -19.61 2.13 30.18
C PHE A 224 -19.17 0.70 29.84
N GLY A 225 -18.26 0.51 28.87
CA GLY A 225 -17.85 -0.81 28.44
C GLY A 225 -18.88 -1.53 27.59
N VAL A 226 -18.99 -2.85 27.78
CA VAL A 226 -19.87 -3.71 26.98
C VAL A 226 -20.99 -4.28 27.86
N PHE A 227 -22.22 -4.20 27.35
CA PHE A 227 -23.40 -4.84 27.93
C PHE A 227 -24.04 -5.75 26.89
N TYR A 228 -24.76 -6.78 27.33
CA TYR A 228 -25.68 -7.53 26.48
C TYR A 228 -27.12 -7.34 26.93
N TYR A 229 -28.04 -7.33 25.97
CA TYR A 229 -29.48 -7.27 26.14
C TYR A 229 -30.10 -8.63 25.86
N ASP A 230 -30.82 -9.12 26.85
CA ASP A 230 -31.61 -10.35 26.75
C ASP A 230 -33.10 -9.99 26.81
N PRO A 231 -33.84 -10.04 25.67
CA PRO A 231 -35.25 -9.70 25.63
C PRO A 231 -36.12 -10.59 26.51
N ASP A 232 -35.67 -11.81 26.79
CA ASP A 232 -36.40 -12.84 27.55
C ASP A 232 -35.97 -12.90 29.02
N SER A 233 -35.00 -12.08 29.41
CA SER A 233 -34.54 -11.98 30.80
C SER A 233 -35.72 -11.71 31.76
N PRO A 234 -35.81 -12.44 32.89
CA PRO A 234 -36.84 -12.22 33.89
C PRO A 234 -36.60 -10.96 34.73
N ASN A 235 -35.44 -10.31 34.57
CA ASN A 235 -35.07 -9.12 35.33
C ASN A 235 -35.81 -7.88 34.79
N ALA A 236 -36.06 -6.91 35.69
CA ALA A 236 -36.67 -5.64 35.30
C ALA A 236 -35.75 -4.82 34.37
N ASP A 237 -34.44 -4.89 34.62
CA ASP A 237 -33.43 -4.44 33.68
C ASP A 237 -32.97 -5.64 32.85
N LYS A 238 -33.13 -5.52 31.52
CA LYS A 238 -32.78 -6.55 30.56
C LYS A 238 -31.34 -6.44 30.08
N TRP A 239 -30.64 -5.37 30.47
CA TRP A 239 -29.23 -5.18 30.21
C TRP A 239 -28.39 -5.80 31.33
N THR A 240 -27.37 -6.57 30.93
CA THR A 240 -26.37 -7.11 31.85
C THR A 240 -24.99 -6.69 31.40
N GLN A 241 -24.22 -6.09 32.30
CA GLN A 241 -22.82 -5.73 32.03
C GLN A 241 -21.98 -7.01 31.98
N THR A 242 -21.11 -7.15 30.97
CA THR A 242 -20.15 -8.25 30.95
C THR A 242 -19.14 -8.02 32.07
N GLN A 243 -19.17 -8.79 33.16
CA GLN A 243 -18.25 -8.61 34.28
C GLN A 243 -17.00 -9.45 34.06
N SER A 244 -15.81 -8.85 34.14
CA SER A 244 -14.58 -9.63 34.28
C SER A 244 -13.64 -8.98 35.28
N THR A 245 -13.04 -9.81 36.14
CA THR A 245 -11.91 -9.43 37.02
C THR A 245 -10.62 -9.15 36.25
N GLN A 246 -10.58 -9.46 34.94
CA GLN A 246 -9.46 -9.21 34.02
C GLN A 246 -9.80 -8.21 32.90
N TRP A 247 -10.97 -7.59 32.93
CA TRP A 247 -11.25 -6.41 32.11
C TRP A 247 -10.26 -5.29 32.49
N PRO A 248 -9.72 -4.50 31.53
CA PRO A 248 -8.48 -3.73 31.72
C PRO A 248 -8.48 -2.99 33.06
N PRO A 249 -7.32 -2.94 33.78
CA PRO A 249 -7.26 -2.53 35.17
C PRO A 249 -7.73 -1.08 35.34
N ILE A 250 -9.01 -0.92 35.62
CA ILE A 250 -9.62 0.37 35.89
C ILE A 250 -9.10 0.84 37.25
N TYR A 251 -8.42 1.99 37.26
CA TYR A 251 -8.42 2.87 38.43
C TYR A 251 -9.83 3.47 38.53
N PRO A 252 -10.64 3.14 39.56
CA PRO A 252 -11.89 3.83 39.78
C PRO A 252 -11.59 5.34 39.91
N PRO A 253 -12.34 6.22 39.24
CA PRO A 253 -13.72 6.03 38.77
C PRO A 253 -13.97 5.82 37.25
N PHE A 254 -12.98 5.53 36.40
CA PHE A 254 -13.14 5.65 34.93
C PHE A 254 -13.43 4.33 34.20
N VAL A 255 -14.19 4.36 33.09
CA VAL A 255 -14.63 3.16 32.35
C VAL A 255 -14.17 3.27 30.90
N CYS A 256 -13.66 2.16 30.33
CA CYS A 256 -13.21 2.07 28.94
C CYS A 256 -14.30 2.52 27.96
N GLU A 257 -13.90 3.28 26.93
CA GLU A 257 -14.74 3.57 25.76
C GLU A 257 -14.62 2.44 24.74
N VAL A 258 -15.76 1.99 24.21
CA VAL A 258 -15.82 0.98 23.15
C VAL A 258 -16.06 1.68 21.82
N THR A 259 -15.16 1.46 20.87
CA THR A 259 -15.16 2.16 19.58
C THR A 259 -15.56 1.28 18.40
N ALA A 260 -15.50 -0.05 18.56
CA ALA A 260 -15.87 -1.01 17.54
C ALA A 260 -16.35 -2.31 18.20
N LEU A 261 -17.34 -2.98 17.60
CA LEU A 261 -17.78 -4.33 18.00
C LEU A 261 -17.85 -5.25 16.79
N ALA A 262 -17.47 -6.51 16.98
CA ALA A 262 -17.73 -7.58 16.01
C ALA A 262 -18.06 -8.88 16.74
N TYR A 263 -18.74 -9.78 16.04
CA TYR A 263 -19.09 -11.10 16.54
C TYR A 263 -18.59 -12.18 15.57
N GLY A 264 -18.01 -13.25 16.11
CA GLY A 264 -17.57 -14.40 15.33
C GLY A 264 -16.97 -15.51 16.19
N GLU A 265 -17.17 -16.76 15.77
CA GLU A 265 -16.70 -17.97 16.48
C GLU A 265 -17.13 -18.00 17.96
N GLY A 266 -18.40 -17.67 18.23
CA GLY A 266 -18.96 -17.67 19.58
C GLY A 266 -18.40 -16.60 20.53
N LYS A 267 -17.66 -15.61 20.01
CA LYS A 267 -17.05 -14.54 20.79
C LYS A 267 -17.47 -13.15 20.30
N VAL A 268 -17.50 -12.21 21.23
CA VAL A 268 -17.64 -10.78 20.94
C VAL A 268 -16.27 -10.13 21.04
N TYR A 269 -15.88 -9.38 20.02
CA TYR A 269 -14.65 -8.60 19.98
C TYR A 269 -14.96 -7.13 20.16
N ALA A 270 -14.17 -6.43 20.98
CA ALA A 270 -14.34 -5.02 21.27
C ALA A 270 -13.03 -4.25 21.10
N GLY A 271 -13.07 -3.18 20.31
CA GLY A 271 -12.01 -2.16 20.27
C GLY A 271 -12.18 -1.17 21.42
N CYS A 272 -11.09 -0.87 22.12
CA CYS A 272 -11.11 -0.24 23.44
C CYS A 272 -10.16 0.97 23.54
N LEU A 273 -10.59 2.05 24.21
CA LEU A 273 -9.83 3.29 24.47
C LEU A 273 -9.90 3.72 25.95
N ASP A 274 -8.79 4.24 26.51
CA ASP A 274 -8.72 4.76 27.90
C ASP A 274 -9.08 6.26 27.98
N THR A 275 -10.00 6.61 28.88
CA THR A 275 -10.59 7.96 29.01
C THR A 275 -10.53 8.48 30.45
N PRO A 276 -9.36 8.96 30.88
CA PRO A 276 -9.36 10.33 31.41
C PRO A 276 -8.12 11.18 31.08
N ASN A 277 -7.05 10.60 30.51
CA ASN A 277 -5.77 11.32 30.34
C ASN A 277 -5.21 11.36 28.91
N ASN A 278 -5.90 10.85 27.89
CA ASN A 278 -5.40 10.85 26.51
C ASN A 278 -4.06 10.10 26.32
N TYR A 279 -3.77 9.09 27.17
CA TYR A 279 -2.55 8.28 27.12
C TYR A 279 -2.87 6.77 27.09
N GLY A 280 -3.28 6.25 25.92
CA GLY A 280 -3.18 4.82 25.64
C GLY A 280 -4.37 4.20 24.92
N PHE A 281 -4.11 3.64 23.74
CA PHE A 281 -5.01 2.69 23.10
C PHE A 281 -4.94 1.37 23.88
N ILE A 282 -6.10 0.73 24.10
CA ILE A 282 -6.21 -0.53 24.87
C ILE A 282 -6.30 -1.74 23.92
N GLY A 283 -6.32 -1.49 22.60
CA GLY A 283 -6.39 -2.51 21.57
C GLY A 283 -7.74 -3.22 21.51
N VAL A 284 -7.71 -4.46 21.03
CA VAL A 284 -8.91 -5.30 20.88
C VAL A 284 -8.93 -6.42 21.91
N TRP A 285 -10.10 -6.64 22.49
CA TRP A 285 -10.37 -7.67 23.47
C TRP A 285 -11.42 -8.64 22.95
N SER A 286 -11.34 -9.91 23.33
CA SER A 286 -12.35 -10.93 23.01
C SER A 286 -13.07 -11.39 24.26
N TYR A 287 -14.40 -11.43 24.22
CA TYR A 287 -15.28 -11.93 25.28
C TYR A 287 -15.82 -13.31 24.91
N ASP A 288 -15.64 -14.26 25.82
CA ASP A 288 -16.22 -15.58 25.73
C ASP A 288 -17.31 -15.73 26.80
N ARG A 289 -18.57 -15.77 26.34
CA ARG A 289 -19.75 -15.85 27.22
C ARG A 289 -19.79 -17.13 28.04
N THR A 290 -19.22 -18.23 27.54
CA THR A 290 -19.25 -19.52 28.24
C THR A 290 -18.37 -19.52 29.50
N THR A 291 -17.33 -18.69 29.49
CA THR A 291 -16.40 -18.53 30.62
C THR A 291 -16.62 -17.22 31.38
N ASP A 292 -17.39 -16.29 30.82
CA ASP A 292 -17.57 -14.92 31.30
C ASP A 292 -16.23 -14.18 31.46
N LEU A 293 -15.33 -14.37 30.48
CA LEU A 293 -13.97 -13.81 30.50
C LEU A 293 -13.70 -12.96 29.27
N TRP A 294 -13.08 -11.81 29.53
CA TRP A 294 -12.42 -10.99 28.53
C TRP A 294 -10.94 -11.35 28.45
N THR A 295 -10.42 -11.48 27.24
CA THR A 295 -9.02 -11.77 26.96
C THR A 295 -8.47 -10.70 26.01
N ASP A 296 -7.34 -10.10 26.38
CA ASP A 296 -6.60 -9.19 25.50
C ASP A 296 -6.05 -9.97 24.30
N THR A 297 -6.28 -9.47 23.09
CA THR A 297 -5.72 -10.08 21.87
C THR A 297 -4.25 -9.66 21.63
N GLY A 298 -3.78 -8.64 22.34
CA GLY A 298 -2.38 -8.17 22.36
C GLY A 298 -1.85 -7.70 21.00
N GLY A 299 -0.52 -7.68 20.85
CA GLY A 299 0.16 -7.39 19.57
C GLY A 299 0.34 -5.91 19.23
N GLY A 300 0.95 -5.65 18.06
CA GLY A 300 1.26 -4.27 17.61
C GLY A 300 0.03 -3.40 17.34
N MET A 301 -1.10 -4.05 17.04
CA MET A 301 -2.39 -3.39 16.82
C MET A 301 -2.87 -2.59 18.03
N SER A 302 -2.53 -3.01 19.26
CA SER A 302 -2.94 -2.33 20.49
C SER A 302 -2.36 -0.93 20.65
N ALA A 303 -1.45 -0.50 19.78
CA ALA A 303 -0.91 0.86 19.74
C ALA A 303 -1.77 1.84 18.93
N TYR A 304 -2.93 1.42 18.40
CA TYR A 304 -3.74 2.24 17.50
C TYR A 304 -5.21 2.30 17.89
N GLU A 305 -5.88 3.40 17.51
CA GLU A 305 -7.32 3.53 17.67
C GLU A 305 -8.06 2.59 16.73
N THR A 306 -8.90 1.70 17.28
CA THR A 306 -9.76 0.83 16.47
C THR A 306 -11.02 1.58 16.05
N LYS A 307 -11.27 1.72 14.75
CA LYS A 307 -12.46 2.38 14.19
C LYS A 307 -13.56 1.42 13.80
N SER A 308 -13.19 0.22 13.38
CA SER A 308 -14.14 -0.80 12.96
C SER A 308 -13.58 -2.21 13.11
N LEU A 309 -14.48 -3.18 13.29
CA LEU A 309 -14.15 -4.59 13.34
C LEU A 309 -15.06 -5.36 12.38
N ALA A 310 -14.51 -6.36 11.71
CA ALA A 310 -15.28 -7.29 10.89
C ALA A 310 -14.71 -8.70 11.03
N PHE A 311 -15.60 -9.70 11.08
CA PHE A 311 -15.20 -11.10 11.22
C PHE A 311 -15.48 -11.87 9.92
N ASP A 312 -14.42 -12.44 9.35
CA ASP A 312 -14.46 -13.36 8.23
C ASP A 312 -14.65 -14.79 8.74
N THR A 313 -15.88 -15.29 8.63
CA THR A 313 -16.24 -16.64 9.08
C THR A 313 -15.73 -17.73 8.13
N VAL A 314 -15.39 -17.39 6.89
CA VAL A 314 -14.89 -18.36 5.89
C VAL A 314 -13.44 -18.73 6.20
N HIS A 315 -12.63 -17.74 6.58
CA HIS A 315 -11.21 -17.95 6.86
C HIS A 315 -10.86 -17.95 8.35
N HIS A 316 -11.84 -17.78 9.26
CA HIS A 316 -11.64 -17.68 10.71
C HIS A 316 -10.68 -16.53 11.09
N ARG A 317 -10.96 -15.33 10.59
CA ARG A 317 -10.10 -14.14 10.77
C ARG A 317 -10.89 -12.96 11.27
N LEU A 318 -10.35 -12.26 12.26
CA LEU A 318 -10.85 -10.96 12.70
C LEU A 318 -10.03 -9.86 12.04
N PHE A 319 -10.69 -8.87 11.46
CA PHE A 319 -10.06 -7.69 10.89
C PHE A 319 -10.38 -6.46 11.72
N ALA A 320 -9.40 -5.58 11.86
CA ALA A 320 -9.55 -4.32 12.56
C ALA A 320 -9.08 -3.16 11.70
N GLY A 321 -10.00 -2.25 11.40
CA GLY A 321 -9.70 -0.98 10.78
C GLY A 321 -9.27 0.01 11.86
N THR A 322 -8.18 0.72 11.60
CA THR A 322 -7.60 1.67 12.56
C THR A 322 -7.54 3.08 11.97
N ALA A 323 -7.45 4.07 12.86
CA ALA A 323 -7.16 5.44 12.45
C ALA A 323 -5.71 5.53 11.96
N GLN A 324 -5.51 5.91 10.70
CA GLN A 324 -4.21 6.20 10.06
C GLN A 324 -3.18 5.07 10.13
N ASN A 325 -3.60 3.88 10.55
CA ASN A 325 -2.74 2.70 10.71
C ASN A 325 -3.32 1.44 10.05
N GLY A 326 -4.26 1.64 9.11
CA GLY A 326 -4.63 0.66 8.11
C GLY A 326 -5.54 -0.43 8.66
N VAL A 327 -5.43 -1.62 8.08
CA VAL A 327 -6.22 -2.78 8.50
C VAL A 327 -5.30 -3.88 8.99
N TRP A 328 -5.58 -4.37 10.19
CA TRP A 328 -4.87 -5.47 10.84
C TRP A 328 -5.72 -6.74 10.77
N CYS A 329 -5.08 -7.90 10.67
CA CYS A 329 -5.72 -9.21 10.64
C CYS A 329 -5.22 -10.07 11.80
N TYR A 330 -6.17 -10.63 12.56
CA TYR A 330 -5.95 -11.60 13.62
C TYR A 330 -6.46 -12.97 13.15
N ASP A 331 -5.55 -13.84 12.75
CA ASP A 331 -5.87 -15.16 12.20
C ASP A 331 -5.99 -16.19 13.33
N LEU A 332 -7.21 -16.69 13.57
CA LEU A 332 -7.47 -17.66 14.62
C LEU A 332 -6.94 -19.07 14.30
N ASN A 333 -6.52 -19.33 13.06
CA ASN A 333 -5.86 -20.59 12.70
C ASN A 333 -4.41 -20.66 13.21
N ASN A 334 -3.82 -19.52 13.58
CA ASN A 334 -2.49 -19.46 14.17
C ASN A 334 -2.52 -19.88 15.66
N ASN A 335 -1.41 -20.43 16.16
CA ASN A 335 -1.29 -20.86 17.56
C ASN A 335 0.03 -20.38 18.21
N PRO A 336 0.01 -19.33 19.06
CA PRO A 336 -1.16 -18.51 19.38
C PRO A 336 -1.58 -17.61 18.20
N PRO A 337 -2.85 -17.17 18.14
CA PRO A 337 -3.25 -16.14 17.19
C PRO A 337 -2.47 -14.84 17.43
N THR A 338 -2.15 -14.12 16.34
CA THR A 338 -1.39 -12.86 16.38
C THR A 338 -1.92 -11.88 15.36
N TRP A 339 -1.86 -10.58 15.69
CA TRP A 339 -2.15 -9.51 14.75
C TRP A 339 -1.01 -9.34 13.75
N CYS A 340 -1.38 -9.29 12.47
CA CYS A 340 -0.50 -8.94 11.37
C CYS A 340 -1.10 -7.76 10.59
N ASP A 341 -0.30 -6.75 10.28
CA ASP A 341 -0.67 -5.73 9.30
C ASP A 341 -0.96 -6.43 7.96
N THR A 342 -2.13 -6.14 7.36
CA THR A 342 -2.50 -6.71 6.07
C THR A 342 -1.64 -6.19 4.91
N ARG A 343 -0.84 -5.12 5.14
CA ARG A 343 0.03 -4.44 4.17
C ARG A 343 -0.76 -3.92 2.95
N GLY A 344 -0.10 -3.14 2.09
CA GLY A 344 -0.77 -2.56 0.91
C GLY A 344 -1.76 -1.44 1.28
N GLY A 345 -1.40 -0.66 2.30
CA GLY A 345 -2.19 0.46 2.78
C GLY A 345 -2.41 1.44 1.63
N VAL A 346 -3.67 1.63 1.27
CA VAL A 346 -4.10 2.72 0.42
C VAL A 346 -3.84 4.01 1.19
N SER A 347 -2.76 4.71 0.83
CA SER A 347 -2.39 5.95 1.52
C SER A 347 -3.49 7.00 1.36
N THR A 348 -4.02 7.50 2.47
CA THR A 348 -4.84 8.74 2.51
C THR A 348 -3.96 9.95 2.87
N SER A 349 -2.64 9.78 2.84
CA SER A 349 -1.69 10.69 3.47
C SER A 349 -1.34 11.80 2.49
N TYR A 350 -1.31 13.04 2.99
CA TYR A 350 -0.92 14.19 2.20
C TYR A 350 0.59 14.10 1.90
N VAL A 351 0.96 14.01 0.63
CA VAL A 351 2.36 13.91 0.20
C VAL A 351 2.87 15.33 -0.07
N ASN A 352 3.78 15.83 0.75
CA ASN A 352 4.31 17.18 0.64
C ASN A 352 5.37 17.30 -0.44
N CYS A 353 6.28 16.32 -0.49
CA CYS A 353 7.45 16.37 -1.34
C CYS A 353 7.83 14.96 -1.81
N LEU A 354 8.45 14.91 -2.99
CA LEU A 354 9.02 13.72 -3.59
C LEU A 354 10.51 13.97 -3.87
N ALA A 355 11.32 12.92 -3.81
CA ALA A 355 12.68 12.90 -4.31
C ALA A 355 12.95 11.53 -4.94
N TYR A 356 13.81 11.49 -5.97
CA TYR A 356 14.13 10.25 -6.67
C TYR A 356 15.61 9.91 -6.53
N ASP A 357 15.89 8.64 -6.23
CA ASP A 357 17.21 8.04 -6.22
C ASP A 357 17.42 7.28 -7.54
N PRO A 358 18.19 7.83 -8.48
CA PRO A 358 18.45 7.17 -9.76
C PRO A 358 19.41 5.96 -9.65
N ALA A 359 20.21 5.87 -8.58
CA ALA A 359 21.19 4.79 -8.42
C ALA A 359 20.50 3.47 -8.03
N ASP A 360 19.60 3.52 -7.05
CA ASP A 360 18.84 2.35 -6.59
C ASP A 360 17.41 2.31 -7.17
N ARG A 361 17.03 3.30 -7.99
CA ARG A 361 15.71 3.46 -8.62
C ARG A 361 14.57 3.49 -7.62
N LEU A 362 14.78 4.22 -6.53
CA LEU A 362 13.82 4.37 -5.44
C LEU A 362 13.18 5.75 -5.47
N LEU A 363 11.86 5.81 -5.28
CA LEU A 363 11.17 7.06 -5.04
C LEU A 363 11.02 7.27 -3.54
N TYR A 364 11.42 8.43 -3.02
CA TYR A 364 11.13 8.85 -1.66
C TYR A 364 9.94 9.80 -1.63
N ALA A 365 9.02 9.57 -0.70
CA ALA A 365 7.85 10.40 -0.49
C ALA A 365 7.79 10.90 0.96
N GLY A 366 7.71 12.21 1.10
CA GLY A 366 7.55 12.90 2.38
C GLY A 366 6.07 13.18 2.64
N THR A 367 5.55 12.68 3.75
CA THR A 367 4.13 12.72 4.11
C THR A 367 3.87 13.66 5.28
N GLN A 368 2.65 14.18 5.44
CA GLN A 368 2.33 15.14 6.50
C GLN A 368 2.48 14.58 7.94
N THR A 369 2.17 13.30 8.16
CA THR A 369 2.13 12.72 9.52
C THR A 369 2.92 11.42 9.66
N GLU A 370 3.40 10.83 8.58
CA GLU A 370 4.05 9.50 8.60
C GLU A 370 5.55 9.58 8.29
N GLY A 371 6.09 10.79 8.17
CA GLY A 371 7.48 11.05 7.82
C GLY A 371 7.80 10.67 6.37
N VAL A 372 8.95 10.05 6.16
CA VAL A 372 9.52 9.70 4.85
C VAL A 372 9.40 8.21 4.57
N TRP A 373 8.97 7.87 3.37
CA TRP A 373 8.85 6.51 2.89
C TRP A 373 9.61 6.33 1.58
N SER A 374 10.17 5.15 1.35
CA SER A 374 10.74 4.74 0.06
C SER A 374 9.80 3.79 -0.68
N TYR A 375 9.72 3.95 -1.99
CA TYR A 375 8.99 3.09 -2.91
C TYR A 375 9.98 2.43 -3.86
N ASP A 376 9.90 1.10 -3.93
CA ASP A 376 10.59 0.30 -4.92
C ASP A 376 9.60 -0.07 -6.04
N PRO A 377 9.75 0.52 -7.25
CA PRO A 377 8.89 0.21 -8.39
C PRO A 377 8.97 -1.25 -8.84
N ALA A 378 10.11 -1.93 -8.65
CA ALA A 378 10.30 -3.31 -9.08
C ALA A 378 9.46 -4.30 -8.27
N THR A 379 9.25 -4.01 -6.97
CA THR A 379 8.43 -4.82 -6.07
C THR A 379 7.07 -4.19 -5.76
N SER A 380 6.84 -2.94 -6.19
CA SER A 380 5.68 -2.12 -5.84
C SER A 380 5.47 -2.00 -4.32
N ALA A 381 6.56 -1.98 -3.56
CA ALA A 381 6.54 -1.99 -2.10
C ALA A 381 6.95 -0.62 -1.53
N TRP A 382 6.23 -0.17 -0.51
CA TRP A 382 6.57 0.99 0.30
C TRP A 382 7.23 0.55 1.61
N THR A 383 8.32 1.23 1.99
CA THR A 383 9.05 1.01 3.24
C THR A 383 9.18 2.33 4.00
N CYS A 384 8.77 2.36 5.27
CA CYS A 384 8.97 3.54 6.11
C CYS A 384 10.46 3.70 6.41
N VAL A 385 11.02 4.85 6.03
CA VAL A 385 12.42 5.22 6.28
C VAL A 385 12.53 6.42 7.21
N SER A 386 11.50 6.71 8.00
CA SER A 386 11.46 7.85 8.94
C SER A 386 12.29 7.63 10.21
N GLY A 387 12.45 6.39 10.69
CA GLY A 387 13.11 6.10 11.96
C GLY A 387 12.45 6.82 13.15
N GLU A 388 13.20 7.62 13.89
CA GLU A 388 12.68 8.44 15.00
C GLU A 388 11.88 9.67 14.55
N LEU A 389 11.91 10.00 13.25
CA LEU A 389 11.20 11.14 12.68
C LEU A 389 9.76 10.79 12.22
N VAL A 390 9.21 9.64 12.62
CA VAL A 390 7.79 9.34 12.45
C VAL A 390 6.96 10.38 13.23
N GLY A 391 5.91 10.93 12.61
CA GLY A 391 5.09 12.01 13.19
C GLY A 391 5.55 13.42 12.85
N PHE A 392 6.72 13.58 12.20
CA PHE A 392 7.21 14.86 11.71
C PHE A 392 6.98 14.99 10.21
N GLN A 393 6.72 16.22 9.76
CA GLN A 393 6.37 16.54 8.39
C GLN A 393 7.62 16.96 7.58
N PRO A 394 8.12 16.16 6.64
CA PRO A 394 9.05 16.63 5.62
C PRO A 394 8.34 17.59 4.64
N LEU A 395 8.90 18.78 4.46
CA LEU A 395 8.38 19.82 3.57
C LEU A 395 9.03 19.82 2.19
N CYS A 396 10.32 19.49 2.15
CA CYS A 396 11.12 19.40 0.94
C CYS A 396 12.15 18.29 1.08
N MET A 397 12.57 17.73 -0.05
CA MET A 397 13.60 16.69 -0.09
C MET A 397 14.46 16.83 -1.34
N ALA A 398 15.73 16.46 -1.22
CA ALA A 398 16.65 16.28 -2.34
C ALA A 398 17.47 15.01 -2.11
N TYR A 399 17.65 14.23 -3.16
CA TYR A 399 18.59 13.12 -3.17
C TYR A 399 19.86 13.54 -3.91
N GLY A 400 21.01 13.15 -3.38
CA GLY A 400 22.29 13.30 -4.07
C GLY A 400 23.48 12.89 -3.22
N GLY A 401 24.62 12.62 -3.86
CA GLY A 401 25.81 12.10 -3.17
C GLY A 401 25.59 10.75 -2.47
N GLY A 402 24.60 9.98 -2.93
CA GLY A 402 24.16 8.72 -2.31
C GLY A 402 23.40 8.88 -0.99
N LYS A 403 22.88 10.08 -0.69
CA LYS A 403 22.15 10.38 0.54
C LYS A 403 20.86 11.13 0.23
N LEU A 404 19.89 11.00 1.13
CA LEU A 404 18.65 11.77 1.11
C LEU A 404 18.72 12.89 2.14
N TYR A 405 18.36 14.10 1.73
CA TYR A 405 18.26 15.28 2.59
C TYR A 405 16.81 15.75 2.65
N ALA A 406 16.33 16.12 3.83
CA ALA A 406 14.96 16.56 4.04
C ALA A 406 14.86 17.70 5.03
N GLY A 407 14.04 18.71 4.72
CA GLY A 407 13.65 19.77 5.65
C GLY A 407 12.41 19.35 6.44
N PHE A 408 12.51 19.30 7.78
CA PHE A 408 11.41 18.83 8.63
C PHE A 408 10.72 19.95 9.41
N GLU A 409 9.44 19.74 9.69
CA GLU A 409 8.58 20.55 10.55
C GLU A 409 7.82 19.66 11.54
N ASN A 410 7.71 20.13 12.79
CA ASN A 410 6.80 19.54 13.76
C ASN A 410 5.43 20.23 13.66
N TYR A 411 4.54 19.65 12.88
CA TYR A 411 3.18 20.14 12.68
C TYR A 411 2.36 20.20 13.99
N LEU A 412 2.60 19.27 14.92
CA LEU A 412 1.85 19.16 16.17
C LEU A 412 2.33 20.13 17.27
N ASP A 413 3.56 20.63 17.17
CA ASP A 413 4.15 21.61 18.10
C ASP A 413 4.16 23.01 17.48
N ASN A 414 2.97 23.50 17.11
CA ASN A 414 2.76 24.86 16.56
C ASN A 414 3.68 25.18 15.37
N HIS A 415 3.82 24.26 14.41
CA HIS A 415 4.60 24.48 13.19
C HIS A 415 6.11 24.72 13.42
N ARG A 416 6.67 24.10 14.46
CA ARG A 416 8.09 24.28 14.80
C ARG A 416 9.00 23.61 13.76
N TYR A 417 9.73 24.42 13.01
CA TYR A 417 10.69 23.93 12.02
C TYR A 417 11.96 23.32 12.66
N MET A 418 12.52 22.28 12.02
CA MET A 418 13.59 21.43 12.57
C MET A 418 14.88 21.42 11.73
N GLY A 419 14.97 22.24 10.69
CA GLY A 419 16.13 22.31 9.81
C GLY A 419 16.25 21.10 8.87
N VAL A 420 17.46 20.89 8.35
CA VAL A 420 17.77 19.82 7.39
C VAL A 420 18.34 18.61 8.11
N TRP A 421 17.77 17.45 7.82
CA TRP A 421 18.23 16.15 8.27
C TRP A 421 18.69 15.32 7.07
N CYS A 422 19.63 14.41 7.32
CA CYS A 422 20.21 13.54 6.30
C CYS A 422 20.00 12.07 6.66
N TYR A 423 19.61 11.27 5.67
CA TYR A 423 19.50 9.83 5.71
C TYR A 423 20.47 9.20 4.71
N ASP A 424 21.17 8.16 5.15
CA ASP A 424 22.10 7.38 4.34
C ASP A 424 21.51 5.98 4.09
N PRO A 425 20.96 5.71 2.89
CA PRO A 425 20.36 4.41 2.56
C PRO A 425 21.35 3.25 2.62
N ALA A 426 22.64 3.51 2.43
CA ALA A 426 23.69 2.48 2.43
C ALA A 426 24.19 2.14 3.85
N SER A 427 23.78 2.87 4.88
CA SER A 427 24.25 2.68 6.25
C SER A 427 23.76 1.33 6.84
N PRO A 428 24.66 0.44 7.30
CA PRO A 428 24.28 -0.82 7.91
C PRO A 428 23.72 -0.59 9.33
N GLY A 429 22.44 -0.89 9.55
CA GLY A 429 21.82 -0.78 10.87
C GLY A 429 20.34 -0.39 10.84
N PRO A 430 19.77 0.04 11.97
CA PRO A 430 18.43 0.62 11.98
C PRO A 430 18.41 1.92 11.18
N VAL A 431 17.24 2.29 10.67
CA VAL A 431 16.99 3.57 9.99
C VAL A 431 17.30 4.72 10.95
N MET A 432 18.27 5.56 10.60
CA MET A 432 18.72 6.70 11.40
C MET A 432 18.86 7.94 10.53
N TRP A 433 18.27 9.04 10.97
CA TRP A 433 18.48 10.36 10.40
C TRP A 433 19.48 11.14 11.25
N THR A 434 20.31 11.96 10.61
CA THR A 434 21.29 12.81 11.29
C THR A 434 20.95 14.28 11.04
N ASP A 435 20.81 15.07 12.11
CA ASP A 435 20.70 16.52 12.02
C ASP A 435 21.99 17.10 11.43
N THR A 436 21.86 17.85 10.34
CA THR A 436 23.00 18.47 9.66
C THR A 436 23.47 19.76 10.35
N GLY A 437 22.77 20.22 11.39
CA GLY A 437 23.05 21.47 12.08
C GLY A 437 22.65 22.70 11.26
N SER A 438 21.55 22.61 10.52
CA SER A 438 21.09 23.70 9.63
C SER A 438 20.98 25.03 10.37
N PRO A 439 21.55 26.12 9.83
CA PRO A 439 21.55 27.44 10.47
C PRO A 439 20.17 28.11 10.47
N ALA A 440 19.30 27.71 9.53
CA ALA A 440 17.92 28.16 9.45
C ALA A 440 16.98 26.96 9.64
N PRO A 441 16.00 27.05 10.56
CA PRO A 441 15.14 25.92 10.84
C PRO A 441 14.09 25.73 9.73
N ALA A 442 13.58 26.81 9.13
CA ALA A 442 12.50 26.78 8.14
C ALA A 442 13.03 26.65 6.70
N VAL A 443 13.05 25.42 6.18
CA VAL A 443 13.54 25.08 4.85
C VAL A 443 12.37 24.69 3.95
N HIS A 444 12.24 25.35 2.80
CA HIS A 444 11.12 25.16 1.86
C HIS A 444 11.50 24.45 0.58
N ASP A 445 12.78 24.49 0.19
CA ASP A 445 13.25 23.75 -0.96
C ASP A 445 14.73 23.34 -0.81
N LEU A 446 15.08 22.22 -1.43
CA LEU A 446 16.41 21.64 -1.43
C LEU A 446 16.78 21.22 -2.84
N VAL A 447 18.00 21.54 -3.27
CA VAL A 447 18.56 21.06 -4.55
C VAL A 447 20.00 20.63 -4.29
N TYR A 448 20.38 19.45 -4.79
CA TYR A 448 21.73 18.94 -4.69
C TYR A 448 22.49 19.10 -6.02
N ASP A 449 23.73 19.58 -5.96
CA ASP A 449 24.64 19.72 -7.09
C ASP A 449 25.67 18.59 -7.08
N GLU A 450 25.39 17.54 -7.86
CA GLU A 450 26.29 16.39 -8.05
C GLU A 450 27.67 16.79 -8.59
N GLY A 451 27.75 17.87 -9.39
CA GLY A 451 29.02 18.32 -9.96
C GLY A 451 29.96 18.97 -8.94
N ARG A 452 29.39 19.54 -7.87
CA ARG A 452 30.14 20.23 -6.80
C ARG A 452 30.13 19.50 -5.47
N ASP A 453 29.30 18.47 -5.31
CA ASP A 453 29.01 17.78 -4.04
C ASP A 453 28.55 18.79 -2.97
N LEU A 454 27.55 19.58 -3.32
CA LEU A 454 26.97 20.61 -2.44
C LEU A 454 25.45 20.52 -2.44
N LEU A 455 24.85 20.67 -1.26
CA LEU A 455 23.42 20.84 -1.10
C LEU A 455 23.09 22.33 -0.95
N TYR A 456 22.09 22.82 -1.68
CA TYR A 456 21.56 24.17 -1.53
C TYR A 456 20.19 24.15 -0.88
N ALA A 457 19.96 25.06 0.07
CA ALA A 457 18.72 25.17 0.83
C ALA A 457 18.11 26.56 0.70
N GLY A 458 16.83 26.61 0.32
CA GLY A 458 16.01 27.81 0.29
C GLY A 458 15.23 27.93 1.59
N THR A 459 15.38 29.06 2.28
CA THR A 459 14.85 29.24 3.63
C THR A 459 13.90 30.44 3.71
N GLY A 460 12.94 30.38 4.63
CA GLY A 460 11.93 31.41 4.77
C GLY A 460 10.92 31.10 5.86
N GLU A 461 10.38 32.12 6.52
CA GLU A 461 9.56 31.92 7.71
C GLU A 461 8.09 32.26 7.44
N TYR A 462 7.14 31.37 7.71
CA TYR A 462 5.71 31.66 7.54
C TYR A 462 5.02 32.23 8.79
N TYR A 463 5.53 31.97 10.01
CA TYR A 463 4.73 32.14 11.25
C TYR A 463 5.36 32.90 12.44
N GLY A 464 6.51 33.58 12.30
CA GLY A 464 6.98 34.53 13.33
C GLY A 464 8.04 34.00 14.31
N ASP A 465 8.60 32.81 14.09
CA ASP A 465 9.61 32.17 14.95
C ASP A 465 11.05 32.72 14.84
N GLY A 466 11.31 33.68 13.95
CA GLY A 466 12.59 34.39 13.84
C GLY A 466 13.80 33.51 13.52
N GLY A 467 14.12 33.32 12.24
CA GLY A 467 15.39 32.68 11.85
C GLY A 467 15.70 32.64 10.34
N GLY A 468 16.91 33.09 9.97
CA GLY A 468 17.63 32.87 8.70
C GLY A 468 16.80 32.74 7.41
N GLN A 469 16.50 33.87 6.74
CA GLN A 469 15.97 33.90 5.38
C GLN A 469 17.10 33.86 4.34
N GLY A 470 16.78 33.41 3.13
CA GLY A 470 17.71 33.42 2.00
C GLY A 470 18.14 32.03 1.55
N VAL A 471 19.38 31.94 1.04
CA VAL A 471 19.91 30.73 0.41
C VAL A 471 21.20 30.31 1.12
N TRP A 472 21.28 29.03 1.45
CA TRP A 472 22.42 28.44 2.15
C TRP A 472 23.01 27.29 1.34
N SER A 473 24.31 27.04 1.48
CA SER A 473 24.96 25.85 0.96
C SER A 473 25.49 24.98 2.09
N TYR A 474 25.38 23.68 1.94
CA TYR A 474 25.95 22.68 2.83
C TYR A 474 26.94 21.81 2.07
N ASP A 475 28.12 21.64 2.65
CA ASP A 475 29.15 20.72 2.18
C ASP A 475 29.08 19.42 3.00
N PRO A 476 28.58 18.31 2.43
CA PRO A 476 28.45 17.04 3.13
C PRO A 476 29.80 16.45 3.59
N SER A 477 30.89 16.78 2.89
CA SER A 477 32.23 16.26 3.19
C SER A 477 32.83 16.89 4.44
N THR A 478 32.46 18.14 4.73
CA THR A 478 32.94 18.87 5.91
C THR A 478 31.88 19.06 6.99
N GLY A 479 30.60 18.89 6.66
CA GLY A 479 29.47 19.15 7.54
C GLY A 479 29.23 20.64 7.81
N VAL A 480 29.73 21.53 6.93
CA VAL A 480 29.70 22.98 7.14
C VAL A 480 28.63 23.64 6.29
N TRP A 481 27.84 24.50 6.92
CA TRP A 481 26.91 25.41 6.26
C TRP A 481 27.56 26.77 5.98
N ALA A 482 27.26 27.35 4.82
CA ALA A 482 27.64 28.71 4.44
C ALA A 482 26.43 29.50 3.95
N ASP A 483 26.36 30.78 4.32
CA ASP A 483 25.35 31.72 3.84
C ASP A 483 25.70 32.19 2.42
N LEU A 484 24.82 31.91 1.46
CA LEU A 484 24.94 32.34 0.06
C LEU A 484 24.05 33.54 -0.25
N SER A 485 23.27 34.03 0.71
CA SER A 485 22.20 34.99 0.46
C SER A 485 22.72 36.39 0.12
N GLY A 486 23.82 36.81 0.76
CA GLY A 486 24.33 38.18 0.68
C GLY A 486 23.32 39.23 1.14
N ASP A 487 23.58 40.50 0.81
CA ASP A 487 22.66 41.63 1.10
C ASP A 487 21.42 41.64 0.18
N ASP A 488 21.41 40.79 -0.86
CA ASP A 488 20.40 40.78 -1.92
C ASP A 488 19.18 39.93 -1.53
N VAL A 489 19.35 38.61 -1.39
CA VAL A 489 18.24 37.68 -1.12
C VAL A 489 18.11 37.28 0.35
N GLY A 490 19.00 37.76 1.23
CA GLY A 490 19.01 37.41 2.66
C GLY A 490 17.82 37.90 3.48
N SER A 491 16.96 38.76 2.92
CA SER A 491 15.70 39.18 3.52
C SER A 491 14.47 38.60 2.80
N TYR A 492 14.66 37.67 1.88
CA TYR A 492 13.59 37.11 1.06
C TYR A 492 13.29 35.68 1.50
N LYS A 493 12.02 35.31 1.44
CA LYS A 493 11.63 33.92 1.63
C LYS A 493 11.86 33.21 0.30
N ILE A 494 12.64 32.13 0.36
CA ILE A 494 12.97 31.34 -0.82
C ILE A 494 12.05 30.12 -0.84
N GLY A 495 11.11 30.12 -1.78
CA GLY A 495 10.09 29.08 -1.89
C GLY A 495 10.46 27.96 -2.87
N SER A 496 11.40 28.22 -3.78
CA SER A 496 11.91 27.19 -4.70
C SER A 496 13.32 27.53 -5.18
N LEU A 497 14.09 26.49 -5.49
CA LEU A 497 15.43 26.53 -6.08
C LEU A 497 15.46 25.71 -7.37
N ALA A 498 16.34 26.09 -8.30
CA ALA A 498 16.68 25.25 -9.45
C ALA A 498 18.15 25.43 -9.83
N LEU A 499 18.81 24.32 -10.18
CA LEU A 499 20.19 24.31 -10.64
C LEU A 499 20.22 24.26 -12.18
N GLY A 500 20.90 25.22 -12.80
CA GLY A 500 21.08 25.31 -14.25
C GLY A 500 22.55 25.37 -14.64
N GLY A 501 23.27 24.26 -14.44
CA GLY A 501 24.71 24.17 -14.69
C GLY A 501 25.54 25.02 -13.73
N ASP A 502 26.10 26.13 -14.22
CA ASP A 502 26.88 27.07 -13.40
C ASP A 502 26.04 28.17 -12.74
N ARG A 503 24.71 28.03 -12.76
CA ARG A 503 23.78 28.99 -12.14
C ARG A 503 22.86 28.32 -11.15
N LEU A 504 22.66 28.98 -10.01
CA LEU A 504 21.60 28.67 -9.07
C LEU A 504 20.50 29.72 -9.22
N TYR A 505 19.25 29.29 -9.34
CA TYR A 505 18.08 30.15 -9.41
C TYR A 505 17.25 30.04 -8.14
N ALA A 506 16.69 31.16 -7.69
CA ALA A 506 15.85 31.22 -6.50
C ALA A 506 14.53 31.93 -6.81
N GLY A 507 13.42 31.25 -6.47
CA GLY A 507 12.08 31.80 -6.48
C GLY A 507 11.82 32.55 -5.17
N CYS A 508 11.75 33.87 -5.24
CA CYS A 508 11.67 34.73 -4.07
C CYS A 508 10.24 35.24 -3.85
N TYR A 509 9.82 35.32 -2.59
CA TYR A 509 8.60 36.01 -2.21
C TYR A 509 8.72 36.77 -0.89
N ASP A 510 8.04 37.92 -0.81
CA ASP A 510 7.86 38.68 0.43
C ASP A 510 6.49 39.38 0.40
N ALA A 511 5.66 39.08 1.39
CA ALA A 511 4.32 39.67 1.52
C ALA A 511 4.36 41.15 1.93
N SER A 512 5.50 41.65 2.40
CA SER A 512 5.66 43.00 2.96
C SER A 512 6.34 44.01 2.04
N SER A 513 7.19 43.58 1.10
CA SER A 513 8.02 44.46 0.25
C SER A 513 7.65 44.48 -1.25
N GLY A 514 6.70 43.64 -1.68
CA GLY A 514 6.30 43.49 -3.08
C GLY A 514 6.89 42.24 -3.72
N TRP A 515 6.26 41.73 -4.78
CA TRP A 515 6.57 40.45 -5.40
C TRP A 515 7.97 40.42 -6.04
N LEU A 516 8.82 39.47 -5.66
CA LEU A 516 10.29 39.55 -5.86
C LEU A 516 10.83 38.73 -7.04
N GLY A 517 9.97 37.96 -7.71
CA GLY A 517 10.29 37.18 -8.90
C GLY A 517 11.40 36.15 -8.72
N VAL A 518 12.17 35.94 -9.79
CA VAL A 518 13.26 34.96 -9.83
C VAL A 518 14.61 35.67 -9.84
N TRP A 519 15.51 35.21 -8.98
CA TRP A 519 16.90 35.66 -8.88
C TRP A 519 17.85 34.56 -9.34
N GLN A 520 19.04 34.95 -9.79
CA GLN A 520 20.08 34.04 -10.24
C GLN A 520 21.42 34.36 -9.57
N TYR A 521 22.20 33.33 -9.31
CA TYR A 521 23.53 33.37 -8.73
C TYR A 521 24.51 32.62 -9.64
N ASP A 522 25.66 33.24 -9.94
CA ASP A 522 26.70 32.63 -10.76
C ASP A 522 27.66 31.82 -9.86
N LEU A 523 27.54 30.50 -9.92
CA LEU A 523 28.36 29.58 -9.12
C LEU A 523 29.83 29.55 -9.57
N ALA A 524 30.12 29.95 -10.82
CA ALA A 524 31.48 30.09 -11.31
C ALA A 524 32.11 31.44 -10.92
N ASN A 525 31.28 32.45 -10.63
CA ASN A 525 31.72 33.77 -10.17
C ASN A 525 30.93 34.27 -8.95
N PRO A 526 31.16 33.69 -7.76
CA PRO A 526 30.40 33.99 -6.55
C PRO A 526 30.56 35.44 -6.06
N SER A 527 31.58 36.16 -6.52
CA SER A 527 31.82 37.57 -6.15
C SER A 527 30.79 38.55 -6.74
N GLY A 528 30.01 38.11 -7.73
CA GLY A 528 28.99 38.93 -8.39
C GLY A 528 27.69 39.12 -7.61
N GLY A 529 27.47 38.34 -6.55
CA GLY A 529 26.21 38.37 -5.78
C GLY A 529 25.00 37.85 -6.56
N TRP A 530 23.81 38.03 -6.01
CA TRP A 530 22.57 37.64 -6.66
C TRP A 530 22.09 38.74 -7.62
N THR A 531 21.52 38.35 -8.75
CA THR A 531 20.94 39.29 -9.71
C THR A 531 19.50 38.94 -10.03
N ASN A 532 18.61 39.94 -10.09
CA ASN A 532 17.23 39.74 -10.51
C ASN A 532 17.19 39.42 -12.01
N THR A 533 16.42 38.40 -12.40
CA THR A 533 16.28 38.01 -13.82
C THR A 533 15.47 39.02 -14.64
N GLY A 534 14.73 39.92 -13.99
CA GLY A 534 13.98 41.00 -14.61
C GLY A 534 12.68 40.55 -15.30
N GLY A 535 12.09 41.46 -16.08
CA GLY A 535 10.87 41.19 -16.86
C GLY A 535 9.58 41.17 -16.05
N SER A 536 8.51 40.65 -16.65
CA SER A 536 7.17 40.59 -16.02
C SER A 536 7.11 39.67 -14.79
N VAL A 537 7.97 38.65 -14.73
CA VAL A 537 8.05 37.71 -13.60
C VAL A 537 8.50 38.39 -12.31
N SER A 538 9.28 39.46 -12.39
CA SER A 538 9.66 40.29 -11.23
C SER A 538 8.49 40.99 -10.55
N ALA A 539 7.25 40.88 -11.08
CA ALA A 539 6.05 41.38 -10.44
C ALA A 539 5.20 40.28 -9.79
N TYR A 540 5.69 39.03 -9.73
CA TYR A 540 4.96 37.88 -9.21
C TYR A 540 5.79 37.08 -8.19
N GLN A 541 5.10 36.25 -7.40
CA GLN A 541 5.77 35.23 -6.60
C GLN A 541 6.12 34.06 -7.52
N ALA A 542 7.37 33.61 -7.50
CA ALA A 542 7.78 32.38 -8.17
C ALA A 542 7.69 31.21 -7.18
N ARG A 543 6.82 30.24 -7.47
CA ARG A 543 6.46 29.16 -6.53
C ARG A 543 7.22 27.86 -6.77
N ALA A 544 7.39 27.47 -8.02
CA ALA A 544 8.16 26.31 -8.43
C ALA A 544 9.06 26.67 -9.61
N LEU A 545 10.26 26.11 -9.62
CA LEU A 545 11.25 26.26 -10.68
C LEU A 545 11.60 24.90 -11.26
N ALA A 546 11.83 24.84 -12.58
CA ALA A 546 12.36 23.66 -13.26
C ALA A 546 13.33 24.08 -14.36
N TRP A 547 14.40 23.32 -14.57
CA TRP A 547 15.43 23.60 -15.57
C TRP A 547 15.44 22.50 -16.63
N ASP A 548 15.40 22.88 -17.91
CA ASP A 548 15.39 21.90 -19.03
C ASP A 548 16.78 21.56 -19.60
N GLY A 549 17.84 22.03 -18.96
CA GLY A 549 19.20 21.97 -19.51
C GLY A 549 19.63 23.27 -20.21
N SER A 550 18.68 24.10 -20.66
CA SER A 550 18.93 25.32 -21.44
C SER A 550 18.13 26.55 -20.99
N ARG A 551 16.91 26.36 -20.50
CA ARG A 551 15.92 27.36 -20.10
C ARG A 551 15.37 27.02 -18.73
N LEU A 552 14.95 28.07 -18.03
CA LEU A 552 14.31 27.96 -16.72
C LEU A 552 12.80 28.18 -16.87
N TYR A 553 12.00 27.33 -16.25
CA TYR A 553 10.56 27.50 -16.12
C TYR A 553 10.22 27.94 -14.70
N ALA A 554 9.29 28.88 -14.58
CA ALA A 554 8.82 29.37 -13.29
C ALA A 554 7.30 29.43 -13.26
N SER A 555 6.68 28.79 -12.26
CA SER A 555 5.28 29.05 -11.96
C SER A 555 5.14 30.35 -11.18
N CYS A 556 4.19 31.19 -11.60
CA CYS A 556 3.99 32.51 -11.05
C CYS A 556 2.58 32.69 -10.47
N CYS A 557 2.46 33.38 -9.33
CA CYS A 557 1.16 33.72 -8.75
C CYS A 557 1.16 35.08 -8.00
N ASP A 558 -0.06 35.57 -7.69
CA ASP A 558 -0.35 36.84 -7.02
C ASP A 558 -1.23 36.55 -5.78
N TRP A 559 -0.61 36.39 -4.61
CA TRP A 559 -1.28 35.93 -3.38
C TRP A 559 -1.85 37.05 -2.49
N ALA A 560 -1.52 38.32 -2.76
CA ALA A 560 -1.93 39.47 -1.93
C ALA A 560 -3.15 40.19 -2.49
N SER A 561 -3.59 39.82 -3.70
CA SER A 561 -4.85 40.27 -4.26
C SER A 561 -5.91 39.20 -4.00
N TYR A 562 -6.99 39.55 -3.30
CA TYR A 562 -8.15 38.67 -3.24
C TYR A 562 -9.05 38.95 -4.45
N PRO A 563 -9.49 37.90 -5.20
CA PRO A 563 -9.11 36.49 -5.05
C PRO A 563 -7.69 36.21 -5.57
N ASN A 564 -6.95 35.28 -4.95
CA ASN A 564 -5.57 34.93 -5.36
C ASN A 564 -5.53 34.54 -6.84
N TYR A 565 -4.70 35.21 -7.65
CA TYR A 565 -4.64 34.94 -9.10
C TYR A 565 -3.38 34.16 -9.48
N GLY A 566 -3.57 33.02 -10.14
CA GLY A 566 -2.51 32.34 -10.87
C GLY A 566 -2.05 33.18 -12.07
N ARG A 567 -0.75 33.13 -12.39
CA ARG A 567 -0.16 33.78 -13.57
C ARG A 567 0.45 32.76 -14.54
N GLY A 568 0.15 31.48 -14.32
CA GLY A 568 0.63 30.36 -15.12
C GLY A 568 2.14 30.15 -15.05
N VAL A 569 2.66 29.49 -16.08
CA VAL A 569 4.08 29.13 -16.20
C VAL A 569 4.75 30.04 -17.22
N TRP A 570 5.93 30.53 -16.87
CA TRP A 570 6.78 31.39 -17.70
C TRP A 570 8.09 30.67 -17.98
N VAL A 571 8.67 30.92 -19.16
CA VAL A 571 9.98 30.40 -19.56
C VAL A 571 10.99 31.53 -19.70
N TYR A 572 12.17 31.32 -19.13
CA TYR A 572 13.32 32.21 -19.17
C TYR A 572 14.41 31.59 -20.02
N ASP A 573 14.79 32.30 -21.07
CA ASP A 573 15.92 31.93 -21.91
C ASP A 573 17.12 32.83 -21.60
N PRO A 574 18.16 32.31 -20.93
CA PRO A 574 19.33 33.10 -20.58
C PRO A 574 20.13 33.56 -21.80
N SER A 575 20.00 32.87 -22.95
CA SER A 575 20.71 33.19 -24.19
C SER A 575 20.18 34.46 -24.87
N ILE A 576 18.93 34.85 -24.57
CA ILE A 576 18.32 36.07 -25.08
C ILE A 576 18.87 37.29 -24.32
N PRO A 577 19.22 38.40 -25.00
CA PRO A 577 19.63 39.63 -24.33
C PRO A 577 18.44 40.32 -23.63
N ALA A 578 18.72 41.01 -22.52
CA ALA A 578 17.71 41.79 -21.79
C ALA A 578 17.07 42.89 -22.69
N PRO A 579 15.81 43.30 -22.46
CA PRO A 579 14.96 42.99 -21.30
C PRO A 579 13.98 41.81 -21.47
N ASP A 580 13.80 41.29 -22.68
CA ASP A 580 12.71 40.35 -23.02
C ASP A 580 13.12 38.87 -22.88
N LYS A 581 13.69 38.51 -21.73
CA LYS A 581 14.16 37.13 -21.48
C LYS A 581 13.07 36.15 -21.06
N TRP A 582 11.93 36.68 -20.62
CA TRP A 582 10.78 35.91 -20.15
C TRP A 582 9.65 35.91 -21.17
N SER A 583 9.08 34.75 -21.44
CA SER A 583 7.82 34.62 -22.20
C SER A 583 6.83 33.72 -21.44
N SER A 584 5.54 34.04 -21.55
CA SER A 584 4.49 33.19 -21.01
C SER A 584 4.32 31.96 -21.89
N THR A 585 4.15 30.78 -21.29
CA THR A 585 3.79 29.54 -22.02
C THR A 585 2.35 29.60 -22.57
N GLY A 586 1.53 30.55 -22.11
CA GLY A 586 0.18 30.76 -22.59
C GLY A 586 -0.74 29.56 -22.31
N GLY A 587 -1.80 29.45 -23.12
CA GLY A 587 -2.74 28.32 -23.06
C GLY A 587 -3.56 28.23 -21.76
N TYR A 588 -4.02 27.02 -21.46
CA TYR A 588 -4.98 26.73 -20.39
C TYR A 588 -4.48 27.09 -18.97
N LEU A 589 -3.18 27.06 -18.73
CA LEU A 589 -2.59 27.39 -17.42
C LEU A 589 -2.35 28.88 -17.18
N SER A 590 -2.62 29.76 -18.15
CA SER A 590 -2.27 31.19 -18.07
C SER A 590 -2.81 31.93 -16.83
N ASN A 591 -3.90 31.44 -16.23
CA ASN A 591 -4.52 32.01 -15.02
C ASN A 591 -4.60 31.00 -13.86
N SER A 592 -3.87 29.90 -13.95
CA SER A 592 -3.89 28.81 -12.96
C SER A 592 -2.78 28.98 -11.93
N ILE A 593 -3.03 28.52 -10.70
CA ILE A 593 -1.99 28.39 -9.69
C ILE A 593 -1.29 27.06 -9.93
N VAL A 594 0.02 27.12 -10.19
CA VAL A 594 0.85 25.94 -10.44
C VAL A 594 1.77 25.68 -9.24
N TYR A 595 1.66 24.49 -8.65
CA TYR A 595 2.31 24.15 -7.39
C TYR A 595 3.65 23.46 -7.56
N ALA A 596 3.75 22.56 -8.53
CA ALA A 596 4.94 21.80 -8.82
C ALA A 596 5.23 21.81 -10.32
N LEU A 597 6.51 21.74 -10.66
CA LEU A 597 7.02 21.57 -12.02
C LEU A 597 7.99 20.39 -12.02
N ALA A 598 7.96 19.58 -13.08
CA ALA A 598 8.96 18.56 -13.33
C ALA A 598 9.33 18.56 -14.82
N TRP A 599 10.61 18.42 -15.12
CA TRP A 599 11.10 18.30 -16.49
C TRP A 599 11.35 16.84 -16.82
N ASP A 600 10.85 16.41 -17.98
CA ASP A 600 11.15 15.12 -18.59
C ASP A 600 12.27 15.32 -19.61
N GLY A 601 13.45 14.79 -19.30
CA GLY A 601 14.65 14.90 -20.12
C GLY A 601 14.63 14.03 -21.37
N ASP A 602 13.76 13.02 -21.44
CA ASP A 602 13.70 12.07 -22.54
C ASP A 602 12.80 12.56 -23.68
N ALA A 603 11.64 13.11 -23.32
CA ALA A 603 10.66 13.61 -24.28
C ALA A 603 10.77 15.12 -24.54
N ASP A 604 11.65 15.83 -23.84
CA ASP A 604 11.72 17.29 -23.82
C ASP A 604 10.36 17.92 -23.48
N ARG A 605 9.77 17.51 -22.35
CA ARG A 605 8.45 17.95 -21.91
C ARG A 605 8.48 18.52 -20.50
N LEU A 606 7.66 19.53 -20.25
CA LEU A 606 7.46 20.09 -18.91
C LEU A 606 6.10 19.65 -18.37
N TYR A 607 6.11 19.06 -17.18
CA TYR A 607 4.90 18.74 -16.43
C TYR A 607 4.62 19.79 -15.36
N ALA A 608 3.35 20.14 -15.19
CA ALA A 608 2.91 21.13 -14.22
C ALA A 608 1.65 20.67 -13.49
N SER A 609 1.62 20.78 -12.16
CA SER A 609 0.40 20.60 -11.39
C SER A 609 -0.43 21.87 -11.33
N CYS A 610 -1.74 21.76 -11.51
CA CYS A 610 -2.67 22.89 -11.46
C CYS A 610 -3.65 22.70 -10.31
N TRP A 611 -3.82 23.74 -9.48
CA TRP A 611 -4.89 23.84 -8.51
C TRP A 611 -5.67 25.14 -8.71
N TYR A 612 -6.99 25.02 -8.74
CA TYR A 612 -7.95 26.10 -8.72
C TYR A 612 -7.91 27.00 -9.96
N SER A 613 -8.80 26.72 -10.92
CA SER A 613 -9.05 27.63 -12.04
C SER A 613 -10.37 28.40 -11.86
N PHE A 614 -10.34 29.72 -12.07
CA PHE A 614 -11.54 30.56 -12.06
C PHE A 614 -12.38 30.42 -13.34
N LEU A 615 -11.94 29.59 -14.30
CA LEU A 615 -12.49 29.51 -15.66
C LEU A 615 -12.95 28.09 -16.06
N GLY A 616 -13.01 27.14 -15.12
CA GLY A 616 -13.56 25.80 -15.36
C GLY A 616 -12.58 24.77 -15.93
N THR A 617 -11.26 25.04 -15.90
CA THR A 617 -10.22 24.02 -16.02
C THR A 617 -10.19 23.14 -14.76
N PHE A 618 -10.17 21.82 -14.94
CA PHE A 618 -10.12 20.86 -13.84
C PHE A 618 -8.72 20.88 -13.17
N ASP A 619 -8.66 20.65 -11.85
CA ASP A 619 -7.38 20.43 -11.15
C ASP A 619 -6.71 19.16 -11.69
N GLY A 620 -5.38 19.08 -11.67
CA GLY A 620 -4.66 17.91 -12.20
C GLY A 620 -3.27 18.24 -12.72
N VAL A 621 -2.73 17.36 -13.58
CA VAL A 621 -1.38 17.49 -14.15
C VAL A 621 -1.47 17.72 -15.66
N TRP A 622 -0.70 18.69 -16.14
CA TRP A 622 -0.65 19.09 -17.53
C TRP A 622 0.76 18.92 -18.08
N VAL A 623 0.87 18.63 -19.37
CA VAL A 623 2.15 18.50 -20.08
C VAL A 623 2.27 19.61 -21.12
N TYR A 624 3.44 20.26 -21.16
CA TYR A 624 3.78 21.30 -22.11
C TYR A 624 4.84 20.80 -23.08
N ASP A 625 4.54 20.97 -24.37
CA ASP A 625 5.46 20.76 -25.47
C ASP A 625 6.08 22.11 -25.88
N PRO A 626 7.38 22.35 -25.59
CA PRO A 626 8.02 23.61 -25.93
C PRO A 626 8.13 23.88 -27.43
N ASP A 627 8.15 22.84 -28.26
CA ASP A 627 8.23 22.97 -29.72
C ASP A 627 6.87 23.33 -30.32
N ALA A 628 5.80 22.74 -29.78
CA ALA A 628 4.43 23.07 -30.18
C ALA A 628 3.92 24.37 -29.54
N GLY A 629 4.49 24.77 -28.40
CA GLY A 629 4.03 25.91 -27.61
C GLY A 629 2.63 25.71 -27.03
N ALA A 630 2.30 24.47 -26.66
CA ALA A 630 0.95 24.06 -26.28
C ALA A 630 0.95 23.20 -25.01
N TRP A 631 -0.14 23.34 -24.25
CA TRP A 631 -0.44 22.52 -23.08
C TRP A 631 -1.49 21.48 -23.45
N ASP A 632 -1.22 20.23 -23.10
CA ASP A 632 -2.17 19.13 -23.16
C ASP A 632 -2.48 18.63 -21.74
N ASP A 633 -3.73 18.24 -21.54
CA ASP A 633 -4.17 17.57 -20.33
C ASP A 633 -3.61 16.14 -20.34
N THR A 634 -3.00 15.70 -19.24
CA THR A 634 -2.55 14.30 -19.12
C THR A 634 -3.73 13.32 -19.07
N GLN A 635 -4.93 13.82 -18.73
CA GLN A 635 -6.21 13.10 -18.59
C GLN A 635 -6.18 11.99 -17.51
N GLY A 636 -7.35 11.68 -16.93
CA GLY A 636 -7.53 10.49 -16.09
C GLY A 636 -7.23 10.70 -14.60
N GLY A 637 -7.06 9.61 -13.84
CA GLY A 637 -7.14 9.43 -12.37
C GLY A 637 -6.80 10.57 -11.38
N LEU A 638 -6.02 11.59 -11.77
CA LEU A 638 -5.75 12.79 -10.98
C LEU A 638 -6.64 14.00 -11.31
N ASP A 639 -7.62 13.86 -12.20
CA ASP A 639 -8.62 14.90 -12.48
C ASP A 639 -9.30 15.34 -11.17
N ARG A 640 -9.23 16.64 -10.86
CA ARG A 640 -9.73 17.29 -9.63
C ARG A 640 -8.95 17.00 -8.35
N HIS A 641 -7.76 16.41 -8.44
CA HIS A 641 -6.91 16.17 -7.28
C HIS A 641 -5.86 17.28 -7.13
N PHE A 642 -5.62 17.69 -5.88
CA PHE A 642 -4.52 18.58 -5.56
C PHE A 642 -3.20 17.80 -5.65
N VAL A 643 -2.26 18.29 -6.45
CA VAL A 643 -0.91 17.71 -6.61
C VAL A 643 0.14 18.69 -6.10
N SER A 644 0.76 18.33 -4.99
CA SER A 644 1.73 19.15 -4.24
C SER A 644 3.15 19.05 -4.79
N SER A 645 3.52 17.90 -5.36
CA SER A 645 4.89 17.60 -5.77
C SER A 645 4.90 16.73 -7.03
N LEU A 646 5.87 16.99 -7.90
CA LEU A 646 6.13 16.22 -9.11
C LEU A 646 7.63 15.90 -9.15
N VAL A 647 7.98 14.69 -9.55
CA VAL A 647 9.35 14.30 -9.89
C VAL A 647 9.30 13.36 -11.09
N TYR A 648 10.23 13.54 -12.03
CA TYR A 648 10.38 12.66 -13.18
C TYR A 648 11.54 11.69 -12.93
N ASP A 649 11.32 10.45 -13.33
CA ASP A 649 12.29 9.36 -13.29
C ASP A 649 12.72 9.06 -14.73
N ASP A 650 13.91 9.52 -15.11
CA ASP A 650 14.47 9.31 -16.44
C ASP A 650 14.85 7.83 -16.71
N GLU A 651 15.07 7.02 -15.67
CA GLU A 651 15.41 5.60 -15.82
C GLU A 651 14.18 4.74 -16.12
N LEU A 652 13.03 5.09 -15.52
CA LEU A 652 11.75 4.43 -15.75
C LEU A 652 10.79 5.22 -16.64
N HIS A 653 11.22 6.34 -17.24
CA HIS A 653 10.36 7.19 -18.08
C HIS A 653 8.99 7.47 -17.43
N ARG A 654 9.01 7.82 -16.13
CA ARG A 654 7.81 7.97 -15.28
C ARG A 654 7.78 9.31 -14.60
N LEU A 655 6.63 9.96 -14.70
CA LEU A 655 6.29 11.08 -13.84
C LEU A 655 5.59 10.58 -12.59
N TYR A 656 6.14 10.89 -11.43
CA TYR A 656 5.50 10.66 -10.13
C TYR A 656 4.83 11.94 -9.62
N ALA A 657 3.64 11.79 -9.05
CA ALA A 657 2.85 12.87 -8.47
C ALA A 657 2.48 12.58 -7.02
N GLY A 658 2.89 13.47 -6.13
CA GLY A 658 2.48 13.49 -4.72
C GLY A 658 1.23 14.33 -4.56
N THR A 659 0.20 13.76 -3.93
CA THR A 659 -1.13 14.36 -3.88
C THR A 659 -1.54 14.81 -2.47
N GLY A 660 -2.53 15.69 -2.39
CA GLY A 660 -3.05 16.24 -1.15
C GLY A 660 -4.01 15.35 -0.37
N GLY A 661 -3.73 14.05 -0.27
CA GLY A 661 -4.57 13.08 0.44
C GLY A 661 -4.85 11.79 -0.32
N GLU A 662 -4.32 11.65 -1.53
CA GLU A 662 -4.48 10.46 -2.38
C GLU A 662 -3.17 9.65 -2.52
N GLY A 663 -2.17 9.90 -1.68
CA GLY A 663 -0.86 9.25 -1.78
C GLY A 663 -0.07 9.67 -3.01
N VAL A 664 0.63 8.69 -3.61
CA VAL A 664 1.51 8.90 -4.77
C VAL A 664 0.94 8.18 -5.98
N TRP A 665 0.93 8.85 -7.12
CA TRP A 665 0.51 8.31 -8.41
C TRP A 665 1.66 8.41 -9.41
N TYR A 666 1.63 7.60 -10.46
CA TYR A 666 2.57 7.72 -11.56
C TYR A 666 1.89 7.68 -12.93
N TYR A 667 2.51 8.38 -13.87
CA TYR A 667 2.14 8.48 -15.27
C TYR A 667 3.36 8.11 -16.11
N GLY A 668 3.21 7.27 -17.13
CA GLY A 668 4.37 6.82 -17.91
C GLY A 668 4.04 6.04 -19.16
N ALA A 669 5.09 5.58 -19.82
CA ALA A 669 5.02 4.87 -21.09
C ALA A 669 4.18 3.56 -20.99
N PRO A 670 3.62 3.09 -22.12
CA PRO A 670 3.10 1.73 -22.24
C PRO A 670 4.19 0.68 -21.92
N PRO A 671 3.80 -0.57 -21.58
CA PRO A 671 4.74 -1.65 -21.32
C PRO A 671 5.67 -1.88 -22.51
N THR A 672 6.89 -2.34 -22.28
CA THR A 672 7.82 -2.77 -23.34
C THR A 672 8.37 -4.14 -23.03
N ILE A 673 8.32 -5.06 -23.99
CA ILE A 673 8.91 -6.39 -23.85
C ILE A 673 10.31 -6.39 -24.46
N ASP A 674 11.29 -6.76 -23.67
CA ASP A 674 12.68 -6.95 -24.10
C ASP A 674 12.93 -8.40 -24.55
N GLU A 675 12.35 -9.38 -23.83
CA GLU A 675 12.62 -10.80 -24.04
C GLU A 675 11.41 -11.69 -23.69
N VAL A 676 11.27 -12.79 -24.44
CA VAL A 676 10.33 -13.89 -24.17
C VAL A 676 11.12 -15.20 -24.17
N GLU A 677 11.20 -15.88 -23.01
CA GLU A 677 11.97 -17.10 -22.84
C GLU A 677 11.13 -18.23 -22.19
N PRO A 678 11.10 -19.44 -22.79
CA PRO A 678 11.68 -19.78 -24.09
C PRO A 678 10.94 -19.09 -25.24
N ALA A 679 11.61 -18.85 -26.38
CA ALA A 679 10.99 -18.25 -27.57
C ALA A 679 10.00 -19.19 -28.31
N SER A 680 9.87 -20.44 -27.86
CA SER A 680 8.96 -21.44 -28.42
C SER A 680 8.44 -22.40 -27.36
N GLY A 681 7.20 -22.86 -27.51
CA GLY A 681 6.58 -23.79 -26.56
C GLY A 681 5.20 -24.25 -27.02
N GLY A 682 4.70 -25.34 -26.42
CA GLY A 682 3.35 -25.83 -26.67
C GLY A 682 2.33 -25.31 -25.67
N VAL A 683 1.04 -25.56 -25.93
CA VAL A 683 -0.06 -25.17 -25.04
C VAL A 683 0.20 -25.66 -23.61
N GLY A 684 0.08 -24.74 -22.64
CA GLY A 684 0.33 -24.96 -21.23
C GLY A 684 1.80 -25.03 -20.82
N PHE A 685 2.75 -24.62 -21.67
CA PHE A 685 4.14 -24.36 -21.27
C PHE A 685 4.23 -23.07 -20.45
N GLU A 686 5.10 -23.05 -19.43
CA GLU A 686 5.49 -21.83 -18.75
C GLU A 686 6.44 -21.02 -19.65
N VAL A 687 6.17 -19.72 -19.77
CA VAL A 687 6.99 -18.78 -20.52
C VAL A 687 7.20 -17.53 -19.67
N THR A 688 8.45 -17.11 -19.54
CA THR A 688 8.86 -15.89 -18.86
C THR A 688 8.97 -14.75 -19.87
N VAL A 689 8.37 -13.62 -19.54
CA VAL A 689 8.50 -12.37 -20.29
C VAL A 689 9.29 -11.39 -19.43
N ARG A 690 10.30 -10.75 -20.00
CA ARG A 690 11.09 -9.68 -19.35
C ARG A 690 10.93 -8.39 -20.14
N GLY A 691 10.90 -7.28 -19.43
CA GLY A 691 10.67 -5.98 -20.03
C GLY A 691 10.63 -4.88 -18.98
N SER A 692 9.93 -3.80 -19.33
CA SER A 692 9.71 -2.63 -18.48
C SER A 692 8.25 -2.20 -18.53
N PHE A 693 7.81 -1.51 -17.48
CA PHE A 693 6.49 -0.88 -17.37
C PHE A 693 5.32 -1.85 -17.47
N PHE A 694 5.48 -3.10 -17.04
CA PHE A 694 4.37 -4.06 -16.99
C PHE A 694 3.32 -3.66 -15.95
N GLY A 695 3.65 -2.75 -15.03
CA GLY A 695 2.79 -2.37 -13.94
C GLY A 695 2.80 -3.40 -12.81
N PRO A 696 2.06 -3.14 -11.72
CA PRO A 696 2.13 -3.94 -10.49
C PRO A 696 1.46 -5.33 -10.64
N GLY A 697 0.69 -5.57 -11.71
CA GLY A 697 0.19 -6.90 -12.07
C GLY A 697 -0.99 -7.41 -11.25
N ASP A 698 -1.64 -6.53 -10.52
CA ASP A 698 -2.67 -6.86 -9.54
C ASP A 698 -3.74 -5.78 -9.37
N THR A 699 -3.86 -4.86 -10.33
CA THR A 699 -5.04 -3.98 -10.43
C THR A 699 -6.20 -4.68 -11.16
N GLY A 700 -5.91 -5.78 -11.85
CA GLY A 700 -6.88 -6.49 -12.70
C GLY A 700 -7.02 -5.86 -14.09
N ALA A 701 -6.33 -4.74 -14.35
CA ALA A 701 -6.23 -4.11 -15.65
C ALA A 701 -5.06 -4.67 -16.48
N GLU A 702 -4.07 -5.32 -15.84
CA GLU A 702 -2.93 -5.90 -16.51
C GLU A 702 -3.18 -7.35 -16.97
N TYR A 703 -2.83 -7.64 -18.21
CA TYR A 703 -2.93 -9.00 -18.76
C TYR A 703 -1.95 -9.19 -19.92
N VAL A 704 -1.67 -10.44 -20.24
CA VAL A 704 -0.82 -10.82 -21.38
C VAL A 704 -1.65 -11.57 -22.41
N THR A 705 -1.38 -11.32 -23.69
CA THR A 705 -2.00 -12.02 -24.81
C THR A 705 -0.95 -12.73 -25.63
N VAL A 706 -1.31 -13.89 -26.19
CA VAL A 706 -0.49 -14.65 -27.14
C VAL A 706 -1.33 -14.88 -28.39
N GLY A 707 -0.94 -14.29 -29.51
CA GLY A 707 -1.75 -14.31 -30.74
C GLY A 707 -3.12 -13.66 -30.56
N GLY A 708 -3.23 -12.68 -29.65
CA GLY A 708 -4.49 -12.01 -29.30
C GLY A 708 -5.39 -12.79 -28.33
N VAL A 709 -4.99 -13.99 -27.90
CA VAL A 709 -5.73 -14.77 -26.89
C VAL A 709 -5.17 -14.45 -25.50
N PRO A 710 -6.00 -14.04 -24.52
CA PRO A 710 -5.54 -13.84 -23.14
C PRO A 710 -4.90 -15.11 -22.56
N ALA A 711 -3.71 -14.97 -22.00
CA ALA A 711 -2.99 -16.06 -21.35
C ALA A 711 -3.11 -15.98 -19.82
N VAL A 712 -3.10 -17.14 -19.17
CA VAL A 712 -3.15 -17.22 -17.71
C VAL A 712 -1.75 -16.95 -17.17
N VAL A 713 -1.65 -15.97 -16.27
CA VAL A 713 -0.41 -15.63 -15.57
C VAL A 713 -0.24 -16.54 -14.34
N LYS A 714 0.99 -17.00 -14.10
CA LYS A 714 1.36 -17.75 -12.90
C LYS A 714 1.22 -16.83 -11.67
N PRO A 715 0.40 -17.21 -10.66
CA PRO A 715 0.19 -16.37 -9.48
C PRO A 715 1.49 -15.96 -8.81
N GLY A 716 1.63 -14.68 -8.48
CA GLY A 716 2.81 -14.11 -7.83
C GLY A 716 4.05 -13.93 -8.71
N SER A 717 3.96 -14.22 -10.02
CA SER A 717 5.10 -14.05 -10.94
C SER A 717 5.21 -12.66 -11.58
N TRP A 718 4.12 -11.89 -11.58
CA TRP A 718 4.08 -10.57 -12.21
C TRP A 718 4.78 -9.53 -11.32
N THR A 719 5.70 -8.80 -11.93
CA THR A 719 6.36 -7.62 -11.43
C THR A 719 6.35 -6.56 -12.53
N ASP A 720 6.84 -5.36 -12.22
CA ASP A 720 6.90 -4.28 -13.20
C ASP A 720 7.84 -4.57 -14.40
N THR A 721 8.72 -5.58 -14.28
CA THR A 721 9.74 -5.91 -15.27
C THR A 721 9.73 -7.38 -15.73
N SER A 722 8.86 -8.21 -15.15
CA SER A 722 8.83 -9.63 -15.43
C SER A 722 7.46 -10.24 -15.16
N LEU A 723 7.08 -11.26 -15.92
CA LEU A 723 5.92 -12.11 -15.61
C LEU A 723 6.15 -13.52 -16.14
N VAL A 724 5.40 -14.49 -15.61
CA VAL A 724 5.33 -15.85 -16.17
C VAL A 724 3.91 -16.16 -16.57
N TYR A 725 3.69 -16.63 -17.80
CA TYR A 725 2.38 -17.06 -18.28
C TYR A 725 2.39 -18.50 -18.79
N TYR A 726 1.21 -19.09 -18.93
CA TYR A 726 1.01 -20.38 -19.59
C TYR A 726 0.48 -20.19 -21.01
N VAL A 727 1.12 -20.80 -22.01
CA VAL A 727 0.68 -20.70 -23.42
C VAL A 727 -0.80 -21.13 -23.53
N PRO A 728 -1.71 -20.24 -24.00
CA PRO A 728 -3.14 -20.52 -23.98
C PRO A 728 -3.55 -21.52 -25.08
N ALA A 729 -4.67 -22.20 -24.86
CA ALA A 729 -5.26 -23.07 -25.87
C ALA A 729 -5.82 -22.25 -27.06
N GLY A 730 -5.83 -22.84 -28.26
CA GLY A 730 -6.38 -22.19 -29.46
C GLY A 730 -5.41 -21.31 -30.24
N VAL A 731 -4.13 -21.27 -29.85
CA VAL A 731 -3.05 -20.56 -30.57
C VAL A 731 -2.11 -21.56 -31.25
N SER A 732 -1.55 -21.21 -32.42
CA SER A 732 -0.64 -22.07 -33.19
C SER A 732 0.27 -21.25 -34.10
N GLY A 733 1.48 -21.74 -34.40
CA GLY A 733 2.43 -21.07 -35.29
C GLY A 733 3.07 -19.84 -34.65
N THR A 734 3.52 -18.88 -35.46
CA THR A 734 4.01 -17.59 -34.97
C THR A 734 2.87 -16.79 -34.34
N ALA A 735 2.99 -16.51 -33.05
CA ALA A 735 2.00 -15.76 -32.28
C ALA A 735 2.68 -14.62 -31.51
N PRO A 736 2.25 -13.36 -31.69
CA PRO A 736 2.81 -12.24 -30.94
C PRO A 736 2.41 -12.32 -29.47
N VAL A 737 3.39 -12.17 -28.58
CA VAL A 737 3.21 -11.93 -27.15
C VAL A 737 3.13 -10.42 -26.95
N VAL A 738 2.08 -9.98 -26.25
CA VAL A 738 1.83 -8.57 -25.94
C VAL A 738 1.37 -8.45 -24.49
N VAL A 739 2.02 -7.58 -23.73
CA VAL A 739 1.62 -7.21 -22.37
C VAL A 739 0.74 -5.97 -22.45
N HIS A 740 -0.34 -5.94 -21.68
CA HIS A 740 -1.29 -4.84 -21.61
C HIS A 740 -1.37 -4.35 -20.17
N ASN A 741 -1.45 -3.03 -19.99
CA ASN A 741 -1.78 -2.37 -18.72
C ASN A 741 -2.65 -1.12 -19.00
N LEU A 742 -2.89 -0.30 -17.97
CA LEU A 742 -3.65 0.94 -18.08
C LEU A 742 -3.01 1.98 -19.04
N ASN A 743 -1.71 1.92 -19.25
CA ASN A 743 -0.98 2.81 -20.17
C ASN A 743 -1.02 2.34 -21.63
N GLY A 744 -1.42 1.10 -21.88
CA GLY A 744 -1.65 0.56 -23.22
C GLY A 744 -1.03 -0.82 -23.44
N ALA A 745 -0.78 -1.14 -24.70
CA ALA A 745 -0.18 -2.40 -25.14
C ALA A 745 1.32 -2.25 -25.42
N SER A 746 2.07 -3.31 -25.17
CA SER A 746 3.49 -3.35 -25.47
C SER A 746 3.81 -3.51 -26.95
N ASN A 747 5.10 -3.38 -27.29
CA ASN A 747 5.60 -3.96 -28.53
C ASN A 747 5.31 -5.47 -28.56
N PRO A 748 4.95 -6.04 -29.74
CA PRO A 748 4.79 -7.47 -29.90
C PRO A 748 6.15 -8.17 -29.99
N VAL A 749 6.30 -9.32 -29.33
CA VAL A 749 7.44 -10.22 -29.50
C VAL A 749 6.95 -11.57 -30.02
N ASP A 750 7.55 -12.04 -31.12
CA ASP A 750 7.14 -13.29 -31.76
C ASP A 750 7.47 -14.51 -30.87
N PHE A 751 6.46 -15.32 -30.57
CA PHE A 751 6.59 -16.61 -29.91
C PHE A 751 6.14 -17.73 -30.85
N GLN A 752 6.91 -18.82 -30.92
CA GLN A 752 6.59 -19.97 -31.76
C GLN A 752 5.77 -21.01 -30.98
N VAL A 753 4.47 -21.07 -31.27
CA VAL A 753 3.59 -22.09 -30.70
C VAL A 753 3.72 -23.39 -31.49
N VAL A 754 4.40 -24.38 -30.90
CA VAL A 754 4.67 -25.69 -31.52
C VAL A 754 3.99 -26.80 -30.72
N PRO A 755 3.62 -27.94 -31.34
CA PRO A 755 3.08 -29.08 -30.60
C PRO A 755 4.04 -29.52 -29.49
N SER A 756 3.51 -30.02 -28.38
CA SER A 756 4.30 -30.58 -27.28
C SER A 756 3.78 -31.95 -26.87
N PHE A 757 4.67 -32.73 -26.29
CA PHE A 757 4.46 -34.11 -25.89
C PHE A 757 4.93 -34.34 -24.46
N THR A 758 4.26 -35.26 -23.76
CA THR A 758 4.55 -35.62 -22.37
C THR A 758 5.38 -36.89 -22.34
N VAL A 759 6.49 -36.86 -21.62
CA VAL A 759 7.30 -38.04 -21.29
C VAL A 759 7.10 -38.34 -19.81
N THR A 760 6.48 -39.46 -19.50
CA THR A 760 6.23 -39.95 -18.14
C THR A 760 7.17 -41.12 -17.86
N ALA A 761 7.99 -40.99 -16.82
CA ALA A 761 8.90 -42.02 -16.36
C ALA A 761 8.39 -42.65 -15.06
N SER A 762 8.44 -43.97 -14.98
CA SER A 762 7.99 -44.72 -13.81
C SER A 762 8.91 -45.90 -13.53
N VAL A 763 8.93 -46.35 -12.28
CA VAL A 763 9.66 -47.57 -11.87
C VAL A 763 8.67 -48.71 -11.70
N SER A 764 8.92 -49.82 -12.38
CA SER A 764 8.21 -51.07 -12.15
C SER A 764 9.03 -51.94 -11.19
N GLY A 765 8.58 -52.06 -9.94
CA GLY A 765 9.26 -52.83 -8.89
C GLY A 765 9.89 -51.96 -7.79
N LYS A 766 10.99 -52.44 -7.20
CA LYS A 766 11.78 -51.78 -6.14
C LYS A 766 13.25 -51.71 -6.59
N GLY A 767 14.09 -50.97 -5.88
CA GLY A 767 15.55 -50.95 -6.13
C GLY A 767 16.07 -49.73 -6.88
N GLY A 768 15.26 -48.67 -7.01
CA GLY A 768 15.69 -47.39 -7.56
C GLY A 768 14.55 -46.40 -7.80
N LYS A 769 14.89 -45.24 -8.37
CA LYS A 769 14.00 -44.12 -8.71
C LYS A 769 14.38 -43.54 -10.08
N VAL A 770 13.48 -42.76 -10.67
CA VAL A 770 13.73 -41.98 -11.90
C VAL A 770 13.47 -40.50 -11.65
N SER A 771 14.20 -39.62 -12.33
CA SER A 771 14.05 -38.17 -12.19
C SER A 771 14.28 -37.44 -13.53
N PRO A 772 13.40 -36.52 -13.95
CA PRO A 772 12.07 -36.26 -13.40
C PRO A 772 11.08 -37.39 -13.76
N PRO A 773 10.04 -37.63 -12.95
CA PRO A 773 8.99 -38.61 -13.26
C PRO A 773 8.07 -38.16 -14.40
N THR A 774 8.03 -36.87 -14.72
CA THR A 774 7.29 -36.35 -15.87
C THR A 774 8.00 -35.11 -16.40
N GLN A 775 8.07 -34.99 -17.72
CA GLN A 775 8.58 -33.81 -18.43
C GLN A 775 7.73 -33.53 -19.67
N LYS A 776 7.52 -32.26 -20.01
CA LYS A 776 6.91 -31.84 -21.27
C LYS A 776 8.00 -31.38 -22.22
N VAL A 777 7.94 -31.81 -23.48
CA VAL A 777 8.94 -31.50 -24.51
C VAL A 777 8.23 -31.02 -25.77
N VAL A 778 8.75 -29.96 -26.40
CA VAL A 778 8.25 -29.51 -27.71
C VAL A 778 8.56 -30.55 -28.78
N GLN A 779 7.77 -30.57 -29.86
CA GLN A 779 8.02 -31.45 -30.99
C GLN A 779 9.44 -31.28 -31.51
N GLY A 780 10.19 -32.38 -31.58
CA GLY A 780 11.59 -32.43 -31.98
C GLY A 780 12.60 -32.09 -30.89
N GLY A 781 12.15 -31.75 -29.68
CA GLY A 781 13.03 -31.57 -28.52
C GLY A 781 13.56 -32.89 -27.95
N THR A 782 14.38 -32.79 -26.91
CA THR A 782 15.02 -33.93 -26.25
C THR A 782 14.51 -34.08 -24.82
N ALA A 783 14.11 -35.29 -24.45
CA ALA A 783 13.83 -35.67 -23.07
C ALA A 783 15.04 -36.38 -22.44
N SER A 784 15.31 -36.12 -21.16
CA SER A 784 16.35 -36.80 -20.38
C SER A 784 15.78 -37.28 -19.06
N ILE A 785 16.06 -38.53 -18.69
CA ILE A 785 15.59 -39.16 -17.46
C ILE A 785 16.81 -39.75 -16.76
N ASP A 786 17.11 -39.29 -15.55
CA ASP A 786 18.13 -39.87 -14.69
C ASP A 786 17.59 -41.14 -14.05
N LEU A 787 18.39 -42.20 -14.05
CA LEU A 787 18.10 -43.45 -13.39
C LEU A 787 18.92 -43.47 -12.10
N ILE A 788 18.25 -43.65 -10.96
CA ILE A 788 18.88 -43.59 -9.64
C ILE A 788 18.70 -44.95 -8.98
N PRO A 789 19.59 -45.93 -9.21
CA PRO A 789 19.55 -47.21 -8.51
C PRO A 789 19.76 -47.05 -7.01
N ASP A 790 19.09 -47.88 -6.22
CA ASP A 790 19.42 -48.03 -4.79
C ASP A 790 20.78 -48.74 -4.63
N SER A 791 21.43 -48.60 -3.47
CA SER A 791 22.71 -49.26 -3.21
C SER A 791 22.63 -50.78 -3.40
N GLY A 792 23.50 -51.34 -4.26
CA GLY A 792 23.52 -52.76 -4.60
C GLY A 792 22.52 -53.17 -5.67
N TYR A 793 21.99 -52.22 -6.43
CA TYR A 793 21.16 -52.42 -7.60
C TYR A 793 21.74 -51.70 -8.82
N HIS A 794 21.42 -52.21 -10.01
CA HIS A 794 21.62 -51.53 -11.29
C HIS A 794 20.30 -51.47 -12.06
N ALA A 795 20.19 -50.52 -12.99
CA ALA A 795 19.07 -50.50 -13.93
C ALA A 795 19.14 -51.73 -14.84
N GLU A 796 18.07 -52.52 -14.88
CA GLU A 796 18.02 -53.80 -15.58
C GLU A 796 17.36 -53.65 -16.96
N THR A 797 16.19 -53.00 -17.01
CA THR A 797 15.47 -52.77 -18.27
C THR A 797 14.90 -51.37 -18.34
N ILE A 798 14.82 -50.86 -19.56
CA ILE A 798 14.05 -49.67 -19.90
C ILE A 798 13.08 -50.08 -21.01
N THR A 799 11.80 -49.78 -20.85
CA THR A 799 10.84 -49.79 -21.96
C THR A 799 10.30 -48.41 -22.20
N ASP A 800 10.19 -48.03 -23.46
CA ASP A 800 9.61 -46.76 -23.89
C ASP A 800 8.42 -47.07 -24.80
N ASN A 801 7.22 -46.69 -24.37
CA ASN A 801 5.95 -47.05 -25.01
C ASN A 801 5.78 -48.57 -25.21
N GLY A 802 6.34 -49.36 -24.27
CA GLY A 802 6.32 -50.82 -24.28
C GLY A 802 7.39 -51.47 -25.16
N GLU A 803 8.20 -50.69 -25.89
CA GLU A 803 9.35 -51.21 -26.62
C GLU A 803 10.60 -51.25 -25.74
N ALA A 804 11.31 -52.37 -25.72
CA ALA A 804 12.56 -52.49 -24.99
C ALA A 804 13.66 -51.60 -25.58
N LYS A 805 14.37 -50.87 -24.70
CA LYS A 805 15.48 -49.98 -25.04
C LYS A 805 16.75 -50.42 -24.31
N GLN A 806 17.90 -49.93 -24.76
CA GLN A 806 19.15 -50.16 -24.05
C GLN A 806 19.16 -49.35 -22.76
N VAL A 807 19.64 -49.98 -21.68
CA VAL A 807 19.85 -49.29 -20.41
C VAL A 807 20.94 -48.22 -20.62
N ALA A 808 20.57 -46.98 -20.39
CA ALA A 808 21.45 -45.82 -20.41
C ALA A 808 21.05 -44.90 -19.25
N ASP A 809 22.02 -44.22 -18.66
CA ASP A 809 21.82 -43.28 -17.55
C ASP A 809 22.65 -42.00 -17.83
N PRO A 810 22.00 -40.85 -18.14
CA PRO A 810 20.56 -40.72 -18.29
C PRO A 810 20.00 -41.46 -19.52
N TYR A 811 18.73 -41.86 -19.47
CA TYR A 811 17.99 -42.29 -20.65
C TYR A 811 17.49 -41.06 -21.42
N VAL A 812 17.99 -40.92 -22.64
CA VAL A 812 17.73 -39.76 -23.50
C VAL A 812 16.84 -40.16 -24.67
N ILE A 813 15.74 -39.43 -24.86
CA ILE A 813 14.87 -39.52 -26.04
C ILE A 813 15.11 -38.27 -26.86
N GLU A 814 15.90 -38.39 -27.93
CA GLU A 814 16.09 -37.32 -28.89
C GLU A 814 14.89 -37.20 -29.83
N ASN A 815 14.60 -35.98 -30.30
CA ASN A 815 13.60 -35.71 -31.32
C ASN A 815 12.20 -36.30 -30.97
N VAL A 816 11.64 -35.88 -29.84
CA VAL A 816 10.33 -36.35 -29.36
C VAL A 816 9.21 -35.95 -30.34
N GLN A 817 8.44 -36.92 -30.84
CA GLN A 817 7.36 -36.72 -31.83
C GLN A 817 5.97 -37.19 -31.36
N ALA A 818 5.88 -37.76 -30.16
CA ALA A 818 4.65 -38.26 -29.53
C ALA A 818 4.86 -38.35 -28.02
N ASP A 819 3.80 -38.64 -27.25
CA ASP A 819 3.94 -38.93 -25.82
C ASP A 819 4.75 -40.22 -25.59
N HIS A 820 5.50 -40.26 -24.49
CA HIS A 820 6.33 -41.41 -24.10
C HIS A 820 6.00 -41.89 -22.69
N ALA A 821 5.76 -43.18 -22.55
CA ALA A 821 5.66 -43.88 -21.27
C ALA A 821 6.92 -44.72 -21.05
N VAL A 822 7.86 -44.18 -20.28
CA VAL A 822 9.11 -44.83 -19.92
C VAL A 822 8.93 -45.62 -18.62
N VAL A 823 9.25 -46.91 -18.64
CA VAL A 823 9.22 -47.79 -17.48
C VAL A 823 10.61 -48.36 -17.27
N VAL A 824 11.16 -48.17 -16.07
CA VAL A 824 12.48 -48.67 -15.67
C VAL A 824 12.30 -49.78 -14.62
N THR A 825 13.05 -50.87 -14.76
CA THR A 825 13.21 -51.90 -13.70
C THR A 825 14.63 -51.90 -13.20
N PHE A 826 14.81 -52.23 -11.92
CA PHE A 826 16.12 -52.38 -11.28
C PHE A 826 16.31 -53.82 -10.81
N ALA A 827 17.53 -54.34 -10.94
CA ALA A 827 17.92 -55.65 -10.45
C ALA A 827 19.04 -55.52 -9.42
N PRO A 828 19.10 -56.42 -8.40
CA PRO A 828 20.25 -56.49 -7.51
C PRO A 828 21.53 -56.77 -8.31
N ASP A 829 22.63 -56.14 -7.91
CA ASP A 829 23.94 -56.48 -8.45
C ASP A 829 24.29 -57.94 -8.12
N GLU A 830 24.68 -58.72 -9.14
CA GLU A 830 25.16 -60.07 -8.88
C GLU A 830 26.44 -60.00 -8.03
N PRO A 831 26.55 -60.81 -6.96
CA PRO A 831 27.81 -60.92 -6.25
C PRO A 831 28.86 -61.46 -7.22
N PRO A 832 30.05 -60.85 -7.31
CA PRO A 832 31.03 -61.24 -8.32
C PRO A 832 31.45 -62.71 -8.12
N PRO A 833 31.68 -63.48 -9.21
CA PRO A 833 32.26 -64.81 -9.09
C PRO A 833 33.65 -64.69 -8.43
N PRO A 834 34.02 -65.60 -7.52
CA PRO A 834 35.19 -65.41 -6.68
C PRO A 834 36.48 -65.45 -7.51
N PRO A 835 37.34 -64.41 -7.44
CA PRO A 835 38.68 -64.46 -8.02
C PRO A 835 39.69 -65.10 -7.05
N PRO A 836 40.80 -65.68 -7.57
CA PRO A 836 41.91 -66.19 -6.77
C PRO A 836 42.70 -65.04 -6.10
N PRO A 837 43.38 -65.29 -4.97
CA PRO A 837 43.85 -64.23 -4.09
C PRO A 837 45.18 -63.58 -4.56
N PRO A 838 45.29 -62.24 -4.48
CA PRO A 838 46.56 -61.52 -4.33
C PRO A 838 46.73 -60.96 -2.90
N PRO A 839 47.97 -60.59 -2.49
CA PRO A 839 48.36 -60.39 -1.09
C PRO A 839 47.94 -59.01 -0.52
N PRO A 840 47.86 -58.87 0.82
CA PRO A 840 47.33 -57.68 1.46
C PRO A 840 48.34 -56.53 1.52
N THR A 841 47.87 -55.30 1.26
CA THR A 841 48.54 -54.07 1.65
C THR A 841 47.81 -53.43 2.82
N THR A 842 48.50 -53.28 3.94
CA THR A 842 48.03 -52.60 5.16
C THR A 842 48.13 -51.09 5.00
N ASN A 843 47.03 -50.37 5.17
CA ASN A 843 47.04 -48.92 5.27
C ASN A 843 47.26 -48.51 6.74
N THR A 844 48.05 -47.47 7.00
CA THR A 844 48.45 -47.04 8.35
C THR A 844 47.80 -45.72 8.78
N THR A 845 46.87 -45.19 7.97
CA THR A 845 46.16 -43.94 8.26
C THR A 845 44.69 -44.10 7.93
N PHE A 846 43.83 -43.72 8.88
CA PHE A 846 42.38 -43.89 8.81
C PHE A 846 41.70 -42.58 9.25
N TYR A 847 40.71 -42.14 8.48
CA TYR A 847 39.89 -40.95 8.79
C TYR A 847 38.51 -41.41 9.24
N PHE A 848 38.00 -40.84 10.33
CA PHE A 848 36.70 -41.16 10.90
C PHE A 848 35.83 -39.90 10.95
N ALA A 849 34.53 -40.05 10.72
CA ALA A 849 33.56 -38.97 10.91
C ALA A 849 33.30 -38.73 12.40
N GLU A 850 33.07 -37.47 12.80
CA GLU A 850 32.74 -37.07 14.16
C GLU A 850 31.38 -37.67 14.55
N GLY A 851 31.38 -38.60 15.51
CA GLY A 851 30.15 -39.17 16.07
C GLY A 851 29.34 -38.15 16.88
N THR A 852 28.26 -38.59 17.54
CA THR A 852 27.42 -37.69 18.37
C THR A 852 28.08 -37.37 19.72
N CYS A 853 28.33 -36.09 20.00
CA CYS A 853 28.88 -35.59 21.28
C CYS A 853 27.79 -35.08 22.25
N ARG A 854 26.53 -35.50 22.06
CA ARG A 854 25.40 -35.08 22.90
C ARG A 854 25.53 -35.61 24.34
N PRO A 855 25.04 -34.89 25.36
CA PRO A 855 25.04 -35.37 26.74
C PRO A 855 24.39 -36.76 26.85
N ALA A 856 25.03 -37.67 27.62
CA ALA A 856 24.70 -39.10 27.78
C ALA A 856 25.14 -40.06 26.66
N PHE A 857 25.95 -39.60 25.69
CA PHE A 857 26.66 -40.48 24.75
C PHE A 857 28.18 -40.34 24.89
N ASP A 858 28.86 -41.46 25.13
CA ASP A 858 30.32 -41.55 25.16
C ASP A 858 30.83 -42.22 23.87
N PRO A 859 31.47 -41.48 22.95
CA PRO A 859 32.02 -42.07 21.75
C PRO A 859 33.35 -42.79 22.05
N TYR A 860 33.52 -44.00 21.49
CA TYR A 860 34.75 -44.78 21.59
C TYR A 860 35.32 -45.07 20.19
N LEU A 861 36.64 -44.93 20.04
CA LEU A 861 37.39 -45.43 18.88
C LEU A 861 38.09 -46.72 19.27
N CYS A 862 37.64 -47.84 18.68
CA CYS A 862 38.24 -49.15 18.90
C CYS A 862 39.24 -49.45 17.77
N ILE A 863 40.53 -49.46 18.10
CA ILE A 863 41.60 -49.72 17.14
C ILE A 863 42.17 -51.10 17.42
N GLN A 864 42.06 -51.99 16.44
CA GLN A 864 42.60 -53.33 16.55
C GLN A 864 44.05 -53.34 16.07
N ASN A 865 44.96 -53.79 16.94
CA ASN A 865 46.34 -54.12 16.56
C ASN A 865 46.40 -55.62 16.22
N PRO A 866 46.50 -56.01 14.94
CA PRO A 866 46.46 -57.41 14.54
C PRO A 866 47.80 -58.14 14.74
N GLY A 867 48.87 -57.45 15.18
CA GLY A 867 50.19 -58.03 15.43
C GLY A 867 50.52 -58.21 16.92
N GLU A 868 51.58 -58.97 17.23
CA GLU A 868 52.02 -59.22 18.62
C GLU A 868 52.93 -58.13 19.21
N GLN A 869 53.38 -57.16 18.41
CA GLN A 869 54.15 -56.00 18.88
C GLN A 869 53.21 -54.86 19.27
N ALA A 870 53.52 -54.12 20.34
CA ALA A 870 52.71 -52.96 20.75
C ALA A 870 52.64 -51.91 19.63
N ALA A 871 51.43 -51.52 19.23
CA ALA A 871 51.21 -50.49 18.22
C ALA A 871 51.19 -49.11 18.88
N GLU A 872 52.01 -48.19 18.38
CA GLU A 872 51.90 -46.78 18.71
C GLU A 872 50.86 -46.11 17.82
N VAL A 873 49.82 -45.56 18.44
CA VAL A 873 48.72 -44.89 17.74
C VAL A 873 48.75 -43.41 18.09
N LYS A 874 48.66 -42.58 17.05
CA LYS A 874 48.48 -41.14 17.17
C LYS A 874 47.07 -40.76 16.73
N ILE A 875 46.34 -40.06 17.58
CA ILE A 875 44.98 -39.57 17.29
C ILE A 875 45.07 -38.05 17.25
N THR A 876 44.45 -37.43 16.25
CA THR A 876 44.37 -35.98 16.12
C THR A 876 42.90 -35.61 15.98
N TYR A 877 42.36 -34.88 16.95
CA TYR A 877 41.00 -34.35 16.93
C TYR A 877 40.97 -33.00 16.22
N MET A 878 40.01 -32.81 15.31
CA MET A 878 39.65 -31.49 14.82
C MET A 878 38.52 -30.95 15.70
N LEU A 879 38.69 -29.75 16.25
CA LEU A 879 37.67 -29.10 17.08
C LEU A 879 36.77 -28.21 16.22
N GLY A 880 35.56 -27.92 16.69
CA GLY A 880 34.60 -27.06 15.99
C GLY A 880 35.09 -25.62 15.72
N SER A 881 36.18 -25.20 16.38
CA SER A 881 36.90 -23.94 16.10
C SER A 881 37.82 -24.00 14.86
N GLY A 882 37.95 -25.16 14.20
CA GLY A 882 38.86 -25.39 13.07
C GLY A 882 40.31 -25.68 13.45
N THR A 883 40.65 -25.74 14.74
CA THR A 883 41.99 -26.08 15.24
C THR A 883 42.10 -27.56 15.64
N THR A 884 43.31 -28.12 15.61
CA THR A 884 43.55 -29.52 15.97
C THR A 884 44.16 -29.69 17.37
N SER A 885 43.82 -30.78 18.05
CA SER A 885 44.48 -31.25 19.28
C SER A 885 44.84 -32.72 19.14
N GLU A 886 46.00 -33.12 19.68
CA GLU A 886 46.50 -34.50 19.65
C GLU A 886 46.40 -35.18 21.02
#